data_AF-A0A6A6M7Y6-F1
#
_entry.id   AF-A0A6A6M7Y6-F1
#
_cell.length_a   1.000
_cell.length_b   1.000
_cell.length_c   1.000
_cell.angle_alpha   90.00
_cell.angle_beta   90.00
_cell.angle_gamma   90.00
#
_symmetry.space_group_name_H-M   'P 1'
#
loop_
_entity.id
_entity.type
_entity.pdbx_description
1 polymer ?
#
loop_
_entity_poly.entity_id
_entity_poly.type
_entity_poly.pdbx_seq_one_letter_code
_entity_poly.pdbx_strand_id
1 'polypeptide(L)'
;MPSGVIVNLQARHKKRILASRNYTAASNLEFATELYQSTRSSWKQKSETLREYRRLQKSESLREYKIGYSPVKSEHVEDISSSSVVHVTTVADKVSSQKQAFSRNGRGHIVDSKDHAVSVPFSTELRTTGRSNMILGNVNGHAIDDKRPNSLSLKNISREGAQKNGSVAVKSSVAVDNINGGAIDKKRPNGLSLAKISKMHAQTDRSLSMKILEHQKERNFNEIEHVNTLLIDSKQTNKNLLVVSDAEKPSNTKQASCLLDIKKKLTSIYGKIMVVNNVSMADEVVYKLMNQYRHFVHACDTEVAKIDVKEETPIDHGEITCFSIYSGPEADFGNGKSCIWVDVLDGGGKDLLAKFAPFFEDPDIRKVWHNYSFDNHVIENYEFPVYGFHADTMHMARLWNSSRRTEGGYSLEALTGDKRVMSGFHSCYEELIGKVSMKTIFGKNKLKKDGSEGKIITIAPVEELQREDRELWICYSALDAISTWQLYESLKNKLCRMPWKVDGRPVGKSMYDFYQEYWKPFGKLLVRMETEGILVDRPYLAEMEKVAKAEQEVAANRFRNWACKYCPDAKYMNVGSDTQLRQLFFGGIANRKDDTDSLPHERIFKIPNVDKVIEEGKKAPTKFRSITLHKIGDFPAEKYTASGWPSVSGDALKALAGKVSAEYDFMDDAIVDDCELETIDDSETKISSVLNNVDKSAYGTALLAFPKQEEGIEACHAIASLCEVCTIDSLISNFILPLQGSNVSSKRGRVHCSLNINTETGRLSARRPNLQNQPALEKDRYKIRQAFIAAPGNSLIVADYGQLELRILAHLSDCKSMLEAFRAGGDFHSRTAMNMYQHIREAVDKGEVLLEWYPQPGEDKPPAPLLKDAFGSERRKAKMLNFSIAYGKTPVGLARDWKVSVEEAKETVDLWYRERQEVLKWQQARKQEARQDGRVHTLLGRARIFPSMAHGSNAQKGHIERAAINTPVQGSAADVAMCAMLQISKNDCLKKLGWKLLLQIHDEVILEGPSESAEVARDMVVECMSKPFNGKNILKVDLSVDAKCAQNWYSAK
;
A
#
# COMPACT_ATOMS: atom_id res chain seq x y z
N MET A 1 21.50 -62.88 19.63
CA MET A 1 22.85 -63.47 19.76
C MET A 1 23.79 -62.79 18.76
N PRO A 2 25.09 -62.64 19.08
CA PRO A 2 25.77 -61.36 18.84
C PRO A 2 27.14 -61.48 18.12
N SER A 3 27.85 -60.34 18.07
CA SER A 3 29.32 -60.15 18.12
C SER A 3 30.27 -61.32 17.77
N GLY A 4 31.34 -61.14 16.98
CA GLY A 4 31.84 -59.93 16.33
C GLY A 4 33.38 -59.81 16.39
N VAL A 5 34.03 -59.47 15.28
CA VAL A 5 35.49 -59.28 15.19
C VAL A 5 35.84 -58.13 14.25
N ILE A 6 35.89 -56.89 14.75
CA ILE A 6 36.43 -55.72 14.02
C ILE A 6 37.29 -54.85 14.96
N VAL A 7 38.39 -55.41 15.46
CA VAL A 7 39.42 -54.66 16.20
C VAL A 7 40.80 -55.03 15.64
N ASN A 8 41.17 -54.40 14.50
CA ASN A 8 42.58 -54.24 14.07
C ASN A 8 42.78 -53.32 12.84
N LEU A 9 41.73 -53.01 12.05
CA LEU A 9 41.90 -52.24 10.80
C LEU A 9 42.04 -50.71 10.96
N GLN A 10 41.58 -50.12 12.07
CA GLN A 10 41.54 -48.66 12.21
C GLN A 10 42.92 -47.99 12.41
N ALA A 11 43.91 -48.70 12.97
CA ALA A 11 45.23 -48.13 13.26
C ALA A 11 46.01 -47.67 12.01
N ARG A 12 45.89 -48.39 10.88
CA ARG A 12 46.57 -48.05 9.63
C ARG A 12 45.86 -46.97 8.79
N HIS A 13 44.62 -46.59 9.12
CA HIS A 13 43.88 -45.60 8.33
C HIS A 13 44.11 -44.16 8.81
N LYS A 14 44.18 -43.91 10.13
CA LYS A 14 44.39 -42.55 10.68
C LYS A 14 45.67 -41.86 10.17
N LYS A 15 46.77 -42.59 10.01
CA LYS A 15 48.05 -42.02 9.50
C LYS A 15 48.03 -41.62 8.02
N ARG A 16 47.04 -42.03 7.23
CA ARG A 16 46.92 -41.67 5.79
C ARG A 16 45.98 -40.49 5.53
N ILE A 17 45.14 -40.12 6.51
CA ILE A 17 44.15 -39.03 6.41
C ILE A 17 44.72 -37.68 6.87
N LEU A 18 45.68 -37.67 7.80
CA LEU A 18 46.34 -36.42 8.22
C LEU A 18 47.19 -35.79 7.10
N ALA A 19 47.84 -36.61 6.27
CA ALA A 19 48.67 -36.14 5.17
C ALA A 19 47.86 -35.49 4.01
N SER A 20 46.62 -35.92 3.77
CA SER A 20 45.79 -35.41 2.68
C SER A 20 45.04 -34.12 3.01
N ARG A 21 44.82 -33.80 4.30
CA ARG A 21 44.19 -32.54 4.71
C ARG A 21 45.10 -31.31 4.56
N ASN A 22 46.39 -31.43 4.84
CA ASN A 22 47.30 -30.28 4.74
C ASN A 22 47.63 -29.91 3.27
N TYR A 23 47.63 -30.89 2.35
CA TYR A 23 47.84 -30.63 0.92
C TYR A 23 46.63 -30.02 0.20
N THR A 24 45.42 -30.09 0.78
CA THR A 24 44.20 -29.53 0.19
C THR A 24 43.84 -28.13 0.70
N ALA A 25 44.41 -27.67 1.82
CA ALA A 25 44.29 -26.28 2.25
C ALA A 25 45.21 -25.35 1.43
N ALA A 26 46.47 -25.72 1.25
CA ALA A 26 47.45 -24.92 0.52
C ALA A 26 47.08 -24.75 -0.97
N SER A 27 46.78 -25.85 -1.66
CA SER A 27 46.43 -25.84 -3.08
C SER A 27 45.13 -25.07 -3.39
N ASN A 28 44.14 -25.09 -2.49
CA ASN A 28 42.94 -24.25 -2.64
C ASN A 28 43.23 -22.76 -2.43
N LEU A 29 44.18 -22.39 -1.57
CA LEU A 29 44.60 -21.00 -1.37
C LEU A 29 45.45 -20.48 -2.55
N GLU A 30 46.34 -21.31 -3.09
CA GLU A 30 47.06 -21.03 -4.33
C GLU A 30 46.08 -20.89 -5.50
N PHE A 31 45.18 -21.85 -5.71
CA PHE A 31 44.20 -21.80 -6.81
C PHE A 31 43.23 -20.61 -6.68
N ALA A 32 42.79 -20.24 -5.47
CA ALA A 32 42.01 -19.02 -5.24
C ALA A 32 42.82 -17.75 -5.52
N THR A 33 44.12 -17.75 -5.18
CA THR A 33 45.04 -16.64 -5.48
C THR A 33 45.30 -16.52 -6.98
N GLU A 34 45.48 -17.63 -7.70
CA GLU A 34 45.57 -17.66 -9.17
C GLU A 34 44.26 -17.22 -9.82
N LEU A 35 43.09 -17.65 -9.32
CA LEU A 35 41.79 -17.19 -9.84
C LEU A 35 41.61 -15.68 -9.62
N TYR A 36 42.03 -15.16 -8.47
CA TYR A 36 42.01 -13.73 -8.16
C TYR A 36 43.01 -12.93 -9.00
N GLN A 37 44.23 -13.44 -9.22
CA GLN A 37 45.22 -12.80 -10.09
C GLN A 37 44.83 -12.88 -11.57
N SER A 38 44.25 -13.99 -12.02
CA SER A 38 43.72 -14.18 -13.37
C SER A 38 42.55 -13.25 -13.65
N THR A 39 41.55 -13.19 -12.76
CA THR A 39 40.45 -12.23 -12.89
C THR A 39 40.94 -10.78 -12.79
N ARG A 40 41.83 -10.43 -11.86
CA ARG A 40 42.43 -9.08 -11.76
C ARG A 40 43.23 -8.71 -13.01
N SER A 41 43.89 -9.68 -13.65
CA SER A 41 44.60 -9.49 -14.92
C SER A 41 43.62 -9.32 -16.09
N SER A 42 42.55 -10.11 -16.16
CA SER A 42 41.47 -9.94 -17.14
C SER A 42 40.76 -8.59 -16.98
N TRP A 43 40.53 -8.13 -15.75
CA TRP A 43 40.00 -6.79 -15.46
C TRP A 43 40.97 -5.67 -15.85
N LYS A 44 42.27 -5.81 -15.57
CA LYS A 44 43.31 -4.89 -16.09
C LYS A 44 43.27 -4.84 -17.61
N GLN A 45 43.37 -5.99 -18.27
CA GLN A 45 43.41 -6.12 -19.71
C GLN A 45 42.15 -5.51 -20.36
N LYS A 46 40.94 -5.82 -19.86
CA LYS A 46 39.70 -5.17 -20.28
C LYS A 46 39.71 -3.66 -20.04
N SER A 47 40.26 -3.18 -18.92
CA SER A 47 40.39 -1.74 -18.66
C SER A 47 41.37 -1.05 -19.62
N GLU A 48 42.39 -1.76 -20.08
CA GLU A 48 43.37 -1.29 -21.05
C GLU A 48 42.81 -1.33 -22.47
N THR A 49 42.07 -2.38 -22.87
CA THR A 49 41.27 -2.38 -24.10
C THR A 49 40.24 -1.25 -24.11
N LEU A 50 39.59 -0.94 -22.98
CA LEU A 50 38.67 0.21 -22.85
C LEU A 50 39.39 1.57 -22.93
N ARG A 51 40.60 1.69 -22.38
CA ARG A 51 41.44 2.89 -22.52
C ARG A 51 41.94 3.06 -23.95
N GLU A 52 42.26 1.97 -24.63
CA GLU A 52 42.73 1.93 -26.02
C GLU A 52 41.59 2.25 -26.99
N TYR A 53 40.40 1.69 -26.79
CA TYR A 53 39.17 2.07 -27.49
C TYR A 53 38.86 3.56 -27.30
N ARG A 54 38.97 4.09 -26.07
CA ARG A 54 38.84 5.55 -25.80
C ARG A 54 39.95 6.40 -26.43
N ARG A 55 41.15 5.86 -26.66
CA ARG A 55 42.23 6.52 -27.43
C ARG A 55 41.92 6.53 -28.92
N LEU A 56 41.44 5.42 -29.47
CA LEU A 56 41.05 5.29 -30.88
C LEU A 56 39.92 6.26 -31.22
N GLN A 57 38.85 6.30 -30.41
CA GLN A 57 37.74 7.27 -30.53
C GLN A 57 38.21 8.74 -30.41
N LYS A 58 39.22 9.03 -29.57
CA LYS A 58 39.86 10.36 -29.54
C LYS A 58 40.72 10.64 -30.78
N SER A 59 41.32 9.62 -31.40
CA SER A 59 42.10 9.79 -32.64
C SER A 59 41.23 9.95 -33.89
N GLU A 60 40.00 9.40 -33.89
CA GLU A 60 38.99 9.60 -34.93
C GLU A 60 38.41 11.02 -34.86
N SER A 61 37.93 11.44 -33.69
CA SER A 61 37.43 12.82 -33.49
C SER A 61 38.51 13.90 -33.71
N LEU A 62 39.79 13.63 -33.42
CA LEU A 62 40.91 14.51 -33.78
C LEU A 62 41.31 14.50 -35.27
N ARG A 63 40.76 13.57 -36.08
CA ARG A 63 40.87 13.62 -37.56
C ARG A 63 39.75 14.46 -38.16
N GLU A 64 38.52 14.38 -37.63
CA GLU A 64 37.39 15.20 -38.08
C GLU A 64 37.58 16.68 -37.72
N TYR A 65 38.16 16.99 -36.55
CA TYR A 65 38.47 18.36 -36.12
C TYR A 65 39.65 19.05 -36.84
N LYS A 66 40.09 18.53 -38.01
CA LYS A 66 41.27 19.04 -38.74
C LYS A 66 41.01 19.49 -40.17
N ILE A 67 39.79 19.92 -40.47
CA ILE A 67 39.44 20.64 -41.71
C ILE A 67 38.79 21.98 -41.36
N GLY A 68 39.42 23.09 -41.77
CA GLY A 68 38.83 24.45 -41.75
C GLY A 68 38.98 25.23 -40.45
N TYR A 69 40.06 26.02 -40.32
CA TYR A 69 40.05 27.49 -40.51
C TYR A 69 41.34 28.13 -39.97
N SER A 70 41.88 29.11 -40.70
CA SER A 70 42.99 29.96 -40.27
C SER A 70 42.50 31.41 -40.10
N PRO A 71 42.99 32.17 -39.10
CA PRO A 71 42.52 33.53 -38.83
C PRO A 71 43.29 34.61 -39.62
N VAL A 72 42.59 35.72 -39.90
CA VAL A 72 43.18 37.01 -40.33
C VAL A 72 42.65 38.10 -39.39
N LYS A 73 43.43 39.18 -39.19
CA LYS A 73 43.17 40.27 -38.22
C LYS A 73 42.55 41.51 -38.88
N SER A 74 42.31 42.55 -38.07
CA SER A 74 41.96 43.96 -38.39
C SER A 74 40.45 44.19 -38.64
N GLU A 75 39.81 45.32 -38.25
CA GLU A 75 40.33 46.49 -37.50
C GLU A 75 39.24 47.22 -36.64
N HIS A 76 39.41 48.53 -36.35
CA HIS A 76 38.78 49.34 -35.29
C HIS A 76 37.40 50.00 -35.61
N VAL A 77 36.97 50.91 -34.70
CA VAL A 77 35.85 51.90 -34.75
C VAL A 77 34.54 51.36 -34.11
N GLU A 78 34.08 51.83 -32.93
CA GLU A 78 33.49 53.15 -32.54
C GLU A 78 32.10 53.42 -33.18
N ASP A 79 31.08 54.00 -32.52
CA ASP A 79 30.80 54.23 -31.09
C ASP A 79 29.28 54.57 -30.89
N ILE A 80 28.86 54.87 -29.64
CA ILE A 80 27.82 55.86 -29.27
C ILE A 80 26.33 55.59 -29.63
N SER A 81 25.55 55.26 -28.58
CA SER A 81 24.19 55.81 -28.27
C SER A 81 22.98 55.43 -29.16
N SER A 82 21.70 55.65 -28.79
CA SER A 82 21.02 55.65 -27.47
C SER A 82 19.48 55.63 -27.65
N SER A 83 18.74 55.45 -26.54
CA SER A 83 17.42 56.04 -26.16
C SER A 83 16.45 56.61 -27.22
N SER A 84 15.11 56.54 -27.09
CA SER A 84 14.17 56.01 -26.07
C SER A 84 12.71 56.36 -26.50
N VAL A 85 11.66 55.89 -25.77
CA VAL A 85 10.34 56.59 -25.58
C VAL A 85 9.43 56.67 -26.85
N VAL A 86 8.08 56.63 -26.86
CA VAL A 86 6.94 56.33 -25.95
C VAL A 86 5.75 55.93 -26.88
N HIS A 87 4.96 54.86 -26.66
CA HIS A 87 3.78 54.67 -25.78
C HIS A 87 2.48 55.41 -26.21
N VAL A 88 1.29 55.00 -25.67
CA VAL A 88 -0.10 55.54 -25.92
C VAL A 88 -0.74 55.04 -27.25
N THR A 89 -1.71 54.09 -27.34
CA THR A 89 -3.16 54.02 -26.94
C THR A 89 -4.09 54.99 -27.74
N THR A 90 -5.31 54.67 -28.24
CA THR A 90 -6.24 53.50 -28.10
C THR A 90 -7.45 53.53 -29.10
N VAL A 91 -8.09 52.36 -29.34
CA VAL A 91 -9.56 52.14 -29.58
C VAL A 91 -10.27 52.48 -30.93
N ALA A 92 -10.93 51.44 -31.51
CA ALA A 92 -12.14 51.39 -32.39
C ALA A 92 -12.14 52.09 -33.79
N ASP A 93 -13.03 51.77 -34.76
CA ASP A 93 -14.22 50.87 -34.82
C ASP A 93 -14.37 50.17 -36.22
N LYS A 94 -15.49 49.45 -36.48
CA LYS A 94 -15.74 48.55 -37.64
C LYS A 94 -15.96 49.24 -39.00
N VAL A 95 -15.70 48.49 -40.10
CA VAL A 95 -16.49 48.48 -41.36
C VAL A 95 -16.59 47.03 -41.92
N SER A 96 -17.55 46.77 -42.81
CA SER A 96 -17.92 45.50 -43.49
C SER A 96 -17.03 45.20 -44.74
N SER A 97 -17.17 44.12 -45.57
CA SER A 97 -18.38 43.56 -46.19
C SER A 97 -18.18 42.30 -47.09
N GLN A 98 -19.26 41.49 -47.25
CA GLN A 98 -19.67 40.65 -48.43
C GLN A 98 -18.79 39.45 -48.91
N LYS A 99 -19.27 38.57 -49.84
CA LYS A 99 -20.39 37.59 -49.76
C LYS A 99 -20.49 36.67 -51.02
N GLN A 100 -20.94 35.41 -50.83
CA GLN A 100 -21.51 34.46 -51.86
C GLN A 100 -20.51 33.96 -52.95
N ALA A 101 -20.73 32.88 -53.74
CA ALA A 101 -21.88 32.00 -54.03
C ALA A 101 -21.42 30.51 -54.19
N PHE A 102 -22.20 29.44 -53.89
CA PHE A 102 -23.09 28.63 -54.79
C PHE A 102 -22.50 28.22 -56.18
N SER A 103 -22.72 27.03 -56.78
CA SER A 103 -23.39 25.76 -56.35
C SER A 103 -23.41 24.65 -57.46
N ARG A 104 -23.32 23.36 -57.07
CA ARG A 104 -23.89 22.11 -57.71
C ARG A 104 -23.33 21.47 -59.01
N ASN A 105 -23.16 20.14 -58.88
CA ASN A 105 -23.55 19.01 -59.77
C ASN A 105 -22.93 18.79 -61.17
N GLY A 106 -22.37 17.60 -61.37
CA GLY A 106 -22.22 16.90 -62.66
C GLY A 106 -22.23 15.37 -62.45
N ARG A 107 -23.12 14.63 -63.14
CA ARG A 107 -23.33 13.18 -62.95
C ARG A 107 -22.72 12.33 -64.08
N GLY A 108 -21.90 11.34 -63.70
CA GLY A 108 -22.03 9.92 -64.11
C GLY A 108 -21.78 9.47 -65.57
N HIS A 109 -21.62 8.14 -65.70
CA HIS A 109 -21.36 7.27 -66.89
C HIS A 109 -19.89 6.88 -67.16
N ILE A 110 -19.55 5.67 -67.66
CA ILE A 110 -20.16 4.31 -67.51
C ILE A 110 -19.18 3.20 -68.02
N VAL A 111 -19.32 1.94 -67.55
CA VAL A 111 -18.87 0.65 -68.16
C VAL A 111 -17.36 0.25 -68.17
N ASP A 112 -17.17 -1.08 -68.13
CA ASP A 112 -15.96 -1.95 -68.30
C ASP A 112 -14.72 -1.73 -67.41
N SER A 113 -14.13 -2.73 -66.72
CA SER A 113 -13.96 -4.20 -66.85
C SER A 113 -12.67 -4.65 -67.55
N LYS A 114 -11.82 -5.42 -66.83
CA LYS A 114 -11.17 -6.68 -67.26
C LYS A 114 -10.02 -7.21 -66.36
N ASP A 115 -9.98 -8.54 -66.32
CA ASP A 115 -8.84 -9.46 -66.43
C ASP A 115 -7.60 -9.34 -65.50
N HIS A 116 -7.52 -10.35 -64.63
CA HIS A 116 -6.30 -11.01 -64.15
C HIS A 116 -5.19 -11.20 -65.22
N ALA A 117 -3.91 -11.03 -64.83
CA ALA A 117 -2.97 -12.13 -64.50
C ALA A 117 -1.48 -11.90 -64.93
N VAL A 118 -0.64 -12.82 -64.43
CA VAL A 118 0.58 -13.41 -65.04
C VAL A 118 1.98 -12.97 -64.50
N SER A 119 2.80 -14.01 -64.32
CA SER A 119 4.28 -14.10 -64.26
C SER A 119 5.02 -13.97 -62.91
N VAL A 120 5.82 -15.01 -62.65
CA VAL A 120 6.97 -15.12 -61.74
C VAL A 120 8.25 -15.06 -62.61
N PRO A 121 9.47 -14.98 -62.05
CA PRO A 121 10.30 -16.19 -62.17
C PRO A 121 11.23 -16.55 -60.99
N PHE A 122 11.52 -17.85 -60.96
CA PHE A 122 12.38 -18.69 -60.11
C PHE A 122 13.82 -18.22 -59.75
N SER A 123 14.32 -18.69 -58.58
CA SER A 123 15.59 -19.45 -58.34
C SER A 123 16.06 -19.27 -56.86
N THR A 124 16.65 -20.22 -56.10
CA THR A 124 17.04 -21.64 -56.32
C THR A 124 16.87 -22.50 -55.03
N GLU A 125 17.21 -23.79 -55.07
CA GLU A 125 17.10 -24.86 -54.03
C GLU A 125 17.97 -24.65 -52.76
N LEU A 126 17.93 -25.41 -51.64
CA LEU A 126 17.53 -26.81 -51.29
C LEU A 126 16.64 -26.86 -50.00
N ARG A 127 15.64 -27.76 -49.84
CA ARG A 127 15.66 -29.20 -49.41
C ARG A 127 16.43 -29.46 -48.09
N THR A 128 15.98 -30.27 -47.09
CA THR A 128 14.75 -31.09 -46.76
C THR A 128 14.79 -31.40 -45.23
N THR A 129 13.88 -32.06 -44.49
CA THR A 129 12.68 -32.93 -44.71
C THR A 129 11.39 -32.25 -44.17
N GLY A 130 10.25 -32.82 -43.72
CA GLY A 130 9.64 -34.16 -43.52
C GLY A 130 9.52 -34.54 -42.02
N ARG A 131 8.38 -34.97 -41.45
CA ARG A 131 7.13 -35.63 -41.97
C ARG A 131 5.89 -35.30 -41.08
N SER A 132 4.67 -35.12 -41.62
CA SER A 132 3.50 -36.08 -41.69
C SER A 132 2.88 -36.53 -40.34
N ASN A 133 1.55 -36.72 -40.15
CA ASN A 133 0.31 -36.69 -40.99
C ASN A 133 -0.93 -36.32 -40.09
N MET A 134 -2.02 -35.68 -40.55
CA MET A 134 -3.19 -36.17 -41.34
C MET A 134 -4.12 -37.17 -40.58
N ILE A 135 -5.47 -37.01 -40.53
CA ILE A 135 -6.47 -37.44 -41.56
C ILE A 135 -7.89 -36.78 -41.38
N LEU A 136 -8.73 -36.89 -42.43
CA LEU A 136 -10.12 -36.41 -42.73
C LEU A 136 -11.25 -36.75 -41.71
N GLY A 137 -12.52 -36.25 -41.82
CA GLY A 137 -13.17 -35.24 -42.72
C GLY A 137 -14.66 -35.56 -43.07
N ASN A 138 -15.31 -34.76 -43.96
CA ASN A 138 -16.61 -34.99 -44.68
C ASN A 138 -17.96 -35.00 -43.89
N VAL A 139 -19.17 -34.74 -44.45
CA VAL A 139 -19.70 -33.97 -45.63
C VAL A 139 -21.26 -33.80 -45.55
N ASN A 140 -21.91 -33.04 -46.47
CA ASN A 140 -23.36 -32.76 -46.67
C ASN A 140 -24.00 -31.63 -45.81
N GLY A 141 -24.94 -30.79 -46.28
CA GLY A 141 -25.26 -30.35 -47.66
C GLY A 141 -26.66 -30.64 -48.22
N HIS A 142 -27.56 -29.64 -48.28
CA HIS A 142 -28.65 -29.46 -49.27
C HIS A 142 -29.30 -28.06 -49.17
N ALA A 143 -30.16 -27.68 -50.13
CA ALA A 143 -30.85 -26.38 -50.22
C ALA A 143 -32.35 -26.56 -50.57
N ILE A 144 -33.17 -25.49 -50.46
CA ILE A 144 -34.32 -25.15 -51.36
C ILE A 144 -35.02 -23.84 -50.92
N ASP A 145 -34.89 -22.82 -51.79
CA ASP A 145 -35.89 -21.93 -52.40
C ASP A 145 -37.15 -21.31 -51.70
N ASP A 146 -37.47 -20.10 -52.20
CA ASP A 146 -38.79 -19.54 -52.58
C ASP A 146 -39.72 -18.70 -51.62
N LYS A 147 -40.46 -17.78 -52.29
CA LYS A 147 -41.73 -17.08 -51.98
C LYS A 147 -41.94 -16.12 -50.77
N ARG A 148 -41.73 -14.83 -51.10
CA ARG A 148 -42.67 -13.67 -50.94
C ARG A 148 -44.15 -13.97 -51.32
N PRO A 149 -45.17 -13.07 -51.15
CA PRO A 149 -45.21 -11.71 -50.56
C PRO A 149 -46.49 -11.41 -49.68
N ASN A 150 -46.79 -10.11 -49.46
CA ASN A 150 -48.14 -9.49 -49.37
C ASN A 150 -48.96 -9.61 -48.04
N SER A 151 -49.85 -8.66 -47.67
CA SER A 151 -50.06 -7.26 -48.12
C SER A 151 -51.16 -6.52 -47.30
N LEU A 152 -51.27 -5.18 -47.46
CA LEU A 152 -52.47 -4.33 -47.22
C LEU A 152 -52.93 -4.17 -45.74
N SER A 153 -52.87 -2.98 -45.08
CA SER A 153 -53.66 -1.72 -45.25
C SER A 153 -55.08 -1.77 -44.62
N LEU A 154 -55.72 -0.72 -44.09
CA LEU A 154 -55.81 0.70 -44.52
C LEU A 154 -56.01 1.72 -43.36
N LYS A 155 -55.73 3.01 -43.65
CA LYS A 155 -56.43 4.29 -43.26
C LYS A 155 -57.15 4.37 -41.90
N ASN A 156 -56.92 5.42 -41.08
CA ASN A 156 -57.41 6.81 -41.25
C ASN A 156 -56.60 7.77 -40.32
N ILE A 157 -56.28 9.03 -40.65
CA ILE A 157 -57.12 10.26 -40.80
C ILE A 157 -57.81 10.66 -39.47
N SER A 158 -57.68 11.87 -38.89
CA SER A 158 -56.76 13.02 -39.14
C SER A 158 -56.89 14.14 -38.08
N ARG A 159 -55.88 15.04 -38.01
CA ARG A 159 -55.93 16.49 -37.65
C ARG A 159 -56.29 16.99 -36.23
N GLU A 160 -55.38 17.84 -35.76
CA GLU A 160 -55.50 19.13 -35.05
C GLU A 160 -56.91 19.71 -34.75
N GLY A 161 -57.08 20.25 -33.53
CA GLY A 161 -58.19 21.13 -33.12
C GLY A 161 -57.93 21.70 -31.72
N ALA A 162 -58.41 22.92 -31.40
CA ALA A 162 -58.03 23.63 -30.17
C ALA A 162 -59.19 24.34 -29.44
N GLN A 163 -58.91 24.68 -28.16
CA GLN A 163 -59.55 25.72 -27.31
C GLN A 163 -60.90 25.47 -26.58
N LYS A 164 -60.86 25.81 -25.28
CA LYS A 164 -61.74 26.74 -24.51
C LYS A 164 -62.78 26.22 -23.47
N ASN A 165 -62.65 26.85 -22.28
CA ASN A 165 -63.66 27.24 -21.28
C ASN A 165 -64.36 26.14 -20.44
N GLY A 166 -64.76 26.36 -19.18
CA GLY A 166 -64.66 27.56 -18.29
C GLY A 166 -64.63 27.16 -16.79
N SER A 167 -64.16 28.01 -15.86
CA SER A 167 -64.95 28.94 -14.99
C SER A 167 -65.93 28.22 -14.01
N VAL A 168 -66.02 28.54 -12.70
CA VAL A 168 -66.22 29.86 -12.06
C VAL A 168 -65.71 29.93 -10.59
N ALA A 169 -65.05 31.05 -10.22
CA ALA A 169 -65.00 31.87 -8.96
C ALA A 169 -65.12 31.23 -7.53
N VAL A 170 -64.61 31.84 -6.43
CA VAL A 170 -64.94 33.18 -5.86
C VAL A 170 -63.78 33.82 -5.04
N LYS A 171 -63.52 35.14 -5.28
CA LYS A 171 -62.99 36.29 -4.44
C LYS A 171 -61.92 36.07 -3.33
N SER A 172 -61.01 37.01 -2.98
CA SER A 172 -60.85 38.46 -3.28
C SER A 172 -59.40 39.00 -3.11
N SER A 173 -59.18 40.27 -3.52
CA SER A 173 -57.99 41.18 -3.46
C SER A 173 -57.38 41.43 -2.05
N VAL A 174 -56.22 42.09 -1.82
CA VAL A 174 -55.58 43.37 -2.30
C VAL A 174 -54.02 43.27 -2.13
N ALA A 175 -53.11 43.60 -3.08
CA ALA A 175 -52.42 44.89 -3.43
C ALA A 175 -51.58 45.57 -2.30
N VAL A 176 -50.48 46.36 -2.47
CA VAL A 176 -49.53 46.68 -3.59
C VAL A 176 -48.30 47.52 -3.04
N ASP A 177 -47.22 47.70 -3.82
CA ASP A 177 -46.13 48.74 -3.76
C ASP A 177 -44.97 48.80 -2.71
N ASN A 178 -43.73 48.64 -3.23
CA ASN A 178 -42.61 49.62 -3.44
C ASN A 178 -41.94 50.55 -2.35
N ILE A 179 -40.58 50.60 -2.45
CA ILE A 179 -39.64 51.78 -2.44
C ILE A 179 -39.06 52.42 -1.14
N ASN A 180 -37.71 52.65 -1.14
CA ASN A 180 -36.81 53.56 -0.36
C ASN A 180 -36.84 53.56 1.20
N GLY A 181 -35.79 53.86 1.99
CA GLY A 181 -34.45 54.44 1.78
C GLY A 181 -33.92 55.11 3.10
N GLY A 182 -32.58 55.21 3.27
CA GLY A 182 -31.87 55.97 4.33
C GLY A 182 -31.87 55.39 5.77
N ALA A 183 -31.22 56.00 6.78
CA ALA A 183 -29.92 56.71 6.85
C ALA A 183 -29.58 57.12 8.32
N ILE A 184 -28.34 56.88 8.79
CA ILE A 184 -27.52 57.67 9.76
C ILE A 184 -28.18 58.23 11.06
N ASP A 185 -27.67 57.86 12.26
CA ASP A 185 -26.95 58.81 13.16
C ASP A 185 -26.06 58.13 14.24
N LYS A 186 -25.40 58.94 15.08
CA LYS A 186 -24.26 58.61 15.96
C LYS A 186 -24.59 58.76 17.46
N LYS A 187 -23.77 58.14 18.34
CA LYS A 187 -22.94 58.86 19.36
C LYS A 187 -22.00 57.95 20.18
N ARG A 188 -21.02 58.59 20.83
CA ARG A 188 -19.96 58.11 21.77
C ARG A 188 -20.34 58.56 23.23
N PRO A 189 -19.53 58.46 24.34
CA PRO A 189 -18.08 58.17 24.47
C PRO A 189 -17.56 57.40 25.73
N ASN A 190 -16.21 57.38 25.87
CA ASN A 190 -15.34 57.05 27.04
C ASN A 190 -15.08 55.56 27.39
N GLY A 191 -13.97 55.19 28.05
CA GLY A 191 -12.71 55.94 28.30
C GLY A 191 -11.79 55.38 29.43
N LEU A 192 -10.46 55.47 29.25
CA LEU A 192 -9.34 55.14 30.19
C LEU A 192 -9.21 53.64 30.62
N SER A 193 -8.06 52.94 30.80
CA SER A 193 -6.60 53.20 31.09
C SER A 193 -6.24 53.31 32.59
N LEU A 194 -5.12 52.79 33.16
CA LEU A 194 -3.91 52.10 32.63
C LEU A 194 -3.02 51.45 33.76
N ALA A 195 -2.50 50.21 33.56
CA ALA A 195 -1.21 49.60 33.99
C ALA A 195 -0.63 49.55 35.47
N LYS A 196 0.33 48.60 35.67
CA LYS A 196 1.38 48.44 36.74
C LYS A 196 0.89 47.98 38.15
N ILE A 197 1.62 47.28 39.05
CA ILE A 197 2.99 46.68 39.28
C ILE A 197 2.76 45.44 40.23
N SER A 198 3.41 44.26 40.29
CA SER A 198 4.77 43.66 40.12
C SER A 198 5.52 43.33 41.45
N LYS A 199 5.97 42.05 41.60
CA LYS A 199 6.82 41.45 42.69
C LYS A 199 6.13 41.26 44.08
N MET A 200 6.50 40.29 44.95
CA MET A 200 7.81 39.62 45.20
C MET A 200 7.70 38.14 45.72
N HIS A 201 8.83 37.47 46.03
CA HIS A 201 8.95 36.07 46.52
C HIS A 201 8.83 35.92 48.06
N ALA A 202 8.42 34.73 48.57
CA ALA A 202 9.33 33.79 49.29
C ALA A 202 8.65 32.52 49.91
N GLN A 203 9.31 31.38 49.70
CA GLN A 203 9.44 30.10 50.46
C GLN A 203 8.42 29.59 51.52
N THR A 204 8.25 28.25 51.48
CA THR A 204 7.95 27.27 52.58
C THR A 204 6.67 27.48 53.41
N ASP A 205 5.77 26.51 53.48
CA ASP A 205 6.05 25.18 54.06
C ASP A 205 5.67 23.99 53.14
N ARG A 206 6.36 22.86 53.29
CA ARG A 206 6.23 21.63 52.48
C ARG A 206 5.46 20.50 53.19
N SER A 207 4.88 20.78 54.36
CA SER A 207 4.27 19.79 55.27
C SER A 207 2.83 19.38 54.94
N LEU A 208 1.97 20.29 54.44
CA LEU A 208 0.52 20.00 54.29
C LEU A 208 0.12 19.32 52.96
N SER A 209 0.86 19.51 51.86
CA SER A 209 0.39 19.08 50.53
C SER A 209 0.40 17.57 50.28
N MET A 210 1.17 16.78 51.04
CA MET A 210 1.13 15.31 50.95
C MET A 210 -0.16 14.74 51.57
N LYS A 211 -0.49 15.15 52.80
CA LYS A 211 -1.65 14.61 53.53
C LYS A 211 -3.00 14.93 52.87
N ILE A 212 -3.09 16.01 52.09
CA ILE A 212 -4.30 16.34 51.33
C ILE A 212 -4.42 15.50 50.04
N LEU A 213 -3.30 15.09 49.43
CA LEU A 213 -3.30 14.37 48.16
C LEU A 213 -3.54 12.86 48.30
N GLU A 214 -3.20 12.27 49.45
CA GLU A 214 -3.56 10.88 49.78
C GLU A 214 -5.05 10.76 50.12
N HIS A 215 -5.57 11.60 51.02
CA HIS A 215 -6.98 11.56 51.42
C HIS A 215 -7.98 11.97 50.32
N GLN A 216 -7.54 12.62 49.24
CA GLN A 216 -8.36 12.83 48.03
C GLN A 216 -8.29 11.67 47.02
N LYS A 217 -7.30 10.77 47.10
CA LYS A 217 -7.28 9.54 46.29
C LYS A 217 -8.19 8.46 46.88
N GLU A 218 -8.17 8.28 48.21
CA GLU A 218 -8.96 7.25 48.89
C GLU A 218 -10.48 7.48 48.75
N ARG A 219 -10.93 8.74 48.75
CA ARG A 219 -12.36 9.06 48.54
C ARG A 219 -12.82 8.84 47.09
N ASN A 220 -12.00 9.19 46.11
CA ASN A 220 -12.35 9.06 44.69
C ASN A 220 -12.32 7.62 44.16
N PHE A 221 -11.82 6.65 44.93
CA PHE A 221 -11.92 5.23 44.57
C PHE A 221 -13.25 4.58 45.00
N ASN A 222 -13.81 4.98 46.15
CA ASN A 222 -15.01 4.32 46.69
C ASN A 222 -16.35 4.84 46.12
N GLU A 223 -16.40 6.01 45.46
CA GLU A 223 -17.64 6.48 44.80
C GLU A 223 -17.88 5.83 43.43
N ILE A 224 -16.86 5.22 42.81
CA ILE A 224 -16.97 4.62 41.46
C ILE A 224 -17.71 3.26 41.51
N GLU A 225 -17.74 2.57 42.66
CA GLU A 225 -18.44 1.29 42.84
C GLU A 225 -19.88 1.40 43.41
N HIS A 226 -20.44 2.60 43.58
CA HIS A 226 -21.81 2.76 44.11
C HIS A 226 -22.78 3.59 43.27
N VAL A 227 -22.30 4.41 42.31
CA VAL A 227 -23.20 5.20 41.45
C VAL A 227 -23.84 4.36 40.31
N ASN A 228 -23.30 3.18 39.99
CA ASN A 228 -23.87 2.27 38.99
C ASN A 228 -25.11 1.48 39.47
N THR A 229 -25.52 1.61 40.73
CA THR A 229 -26.52 0.71 41.34
C THR A 229 -27.90 1.34 41.55
N LEU A 230 -28.00 2.66 41.79
CA LEU A 230 -29.26 3.32 42.15
C LEU A 230 -29.44 4.69 41.47
N LEU A 231 -29.78 4.68 40.18
CA LEU A 231 -30.47 5.80 39.51
C LEU A 231 -31.56 5.32 38.53
N ILE A 232 -32.30 4.30 38.97
CA ILE A 232 -33.61 3.90 38.43
C ILE A 232 -34.66 4.19 39.52
N ASP A 233 -35.90 4.46 39.12
CA ASP A 233 -37.06 4.77 39.96
C ASP A 233 -37.00 6.02 40.86
N SER A 234 -37.24 7.17 40.22
CA SER A 234 -38.05 8.24 40.83
C SER A 234 -38.96 8.95 39.84
N LYS A 235 -39.86 8.20 39.17
CA LYS A 235 -41.10 8.74 38.58
C LYS A 235 -42.19 7.69 38.33
N GLN A 236 -42.73 7.15 39.43
CA GLN A 236 -44.01 6.45 39.38
C GLN A 236 -45.16 7.42 39.09
N THR A 237 -46.00 7.09 38.11
CA THR A 237 -47.46 7.28 38.24
C THR A 237 -48.21 6.30 37.32
N ASN A 238 -48.87 5.32 37.95
CA ASN A 238 -49.84 4.31 37.45
C ASN A 238 -49.96 4.06 35.93
N LYS A 239 -49.60 2.86 35.43
CA LYS A 239 -50.28 1.56 35.62
C LYS A 239 -51.71 1.49 35.04
N ASN A 240 -51.83 0.76 33.93
CA ASN A 240 -52.48 -0.57 33.89
C ASN A 240 -51.86 -1.32 32.69
N LEU A 241 -50.91 -2.24 32.88
CA LEU A 241 -51.01 -3.57 33.51
C LEU A 241 -51.75 -4.60 32.63
N LEU A 242 -51.00 -5.21 31.71
CA LEU A 242 -51.15 -6.61 31.33
C LEU A 242 -49.77 -7.27 31.39
N VAL A 243 -49.72 -8.53 31.83
CA VAL A 243 -48.49 -9.20 32.23
C VAL A 243 -47.82 -9.87 31.02
N VAL A 244 -46.50 -9.68 30.89
CA VAL A 244 -45.63 -10.51 30.05
C VAL A 244 -44.42 -10.92 30.90
N SER A 245 -44.10 -12.21 30.86
CA SER A 245 -43.01 -12.85 31.61
C SER A 245 -41.63 -12.61 30.99
N ASP A 246 -40.61 -13.12 31.69
CA ASP A 246 -39.18 -13.05 31.39
C ASP A 246 -38.80 -13.00 29.90
N ALA A 247 -37.93 -12.05 29.56
CA ALA A 247 -37.42 -11.87 28.21
C ALA A 247 -36.46 -13.03 27.82
N GLU A 248 -37.00 -14.02 27.14
CA GLU A 248 -36.24 -15.12 26.54
C GLU A 248 -35.07 -14.61 25.67
N LYS A 249 -34.05 -15.47 25.48
CA LYS A 249 -33.15 -15.35 24.33
C LYS A 249 -33.99 -15.24 23.05
N PRO A 250 -33.62 -14.41 22.06
CA PRO A 250 -34.36 -14.33 20.81
C PRO A 250 -34.45 -15.73 20.19
N SER A 251 -35.67 -16.27 20.11
CA SER A 251 -35.90 -17.64 19.67
C SER A 251 -35.43 -17.83 18.22
N ASN A 252 -34.82 -18.99 17.93
CA ASN A 252 -34.30 -19.32 16.59
C ASN A 252 -35.35 -19.06 15.49
N THR A 253 -36.65 -19.22 15.81
CA THR A 253 -37.81 -18.94 14.97
C THR A 253 -37.83 -17.51 14.41
N LYS A 254 -37.50 -16.47 15.19
CA LYS A 254 -37.49 -15.07 14.71
C LYS A 254 -36.33 -14.78 13.75
N GLN A 255 -35.19 -15.42 13.96
CA GLN A 255 -34.04 -15.26 13.07
C GLN A 255 -34.23 -16.06 11.78
N ALA A 256 -34.82 -17.27 11.88
CA ALA A 256 -35.22 -18.09 10.74
C ALA A 256 -36.31 -17.43 9.88
N SER A 257 -37.33 -16.79 10.47
CA SER A 257 -38.37 -16.10 9.69
C SER A 257 -37.80 -14.92 8.89
N CYS A 258 -36.93 -14.11 9.51
CA CYS A 258 -36.25 -13.01 8.84
C CYS A 258 -35.37 -13.49 7.67
N LEU A 259 -34.61 -14.58 7.86
CA LEU A 259 -33.81 -15.21 6.79
C LEU A 259 -34.68 -15.78 5.66
N LEU A 260 -35.82 -16.41 6.00
CA LEU A 260 -36.77 -16.93 5.03
C LEU A 260 -37.37 -15.80 4.17
N ASP A 261 -37.70 -14.66 4.77
CA ASP A 261 -38.23 -13.51 4.03
C ASP A 261 -37.15 -12.82 3.17
N ILE A 262 -35.89 -12.76 3.63
CA ILE A 262 -34.75 -12.34 2.78
C ILE A 262 -34.61 -13.27 1.57
N LYS A 263 -34.68 -14.60 1.76
CA LYS A 263 -34.61 -15.56 0.64
C LYS A 263 -35.78 -15.39 -0.34
N LYS A 264 -37.03 -15.30 0.14
CA LYS A 264 -38.20 -15.03 -0.71
C LYS A 264 -38.05 -13.75 -1.54
N LYS A 265 -37.64 -12.65 -0.90
CA LYS A 265 -37.44 -11.37 -1.58
C LYS A 265 -36.32 -11.48 -2.63
N LEU A 266 -35.23 -12.20 -2.33
CA LEU A 266 -34.16 -12.45 -3.30
C LEU A 266 -34.65 -13.26 -4.50
N THR A 267 -35.33 -14.40 -4.27
CA THR A 267 -35.91 -15.25 -5.33
C THR A 267 -36.92 -14.49 -6.22
N SER A 268 -37.61 -13.47 -5.69
CA SER A 268 -38.57 -12.67 -6.47
C SER A 268 -37.96 -11.97 -7.71
N ILE A 269 -36.64 -11.78 -7.76
CA ILE A 269 -35.98 -11.16 -8.93
C ILE A 269 -35.77 -12.16 -10.09
N TYR A 270 -35.90 -13.47 -9.87
CA TYR A 270 -35.62 -14.52 -10.87
C TYR A 270 -36.37 -14.32 -12.18
N GLY A 271 -37.63 -13.88 -12.11
CA GLY A 271 -38.46 -13.58 -13.29
C GLY A 271 -37.87 -12.52 -14.22
N LYS A 272 -37.02 -11.62 -13.71
CA LYS A 272 -36.34 -10.55 -14.49
C LYS A 272 -34.97 -10.97 -15.05
N ILE A 273 -34.50 -12.20 -14.78
CA ILE A 273 -33.18 -12.71 -15.21
C ILE A 273 -33.30 -13.61 -16.45
N MET A 274 -32.51 -13.33 -17.47
CA MET A 274 -32.27 -14.21 -18.62
C MET A 274 -31.10 -15.15 -18.31
N VAL A 275 -31.42 -16.42 -18.05
CA VAL A 275 -30.42 -17.49 -17.88
C VAL A 275 -29.94 -17.93 -19.26
N VAL A 276 -28.65 -17.76 -19.53
CA VAL A 276 -27.98 -18.19 -20.77
C VAL A 276 -27.13 -19.40 -20.44
N ASN A 277 -27.51 -20.57 -20.97
CA ASN A 277 -26.92 -21.87 -20.67
C ASN A 277 -26.52 -22.68 -21.92
N ASN A 278 -26.44 -22.02 -23.08
CA ASN A 278 -26.02 -22.62 -24.34
C ASN A 278 -25.58 -21.56 -25.34
N VAL A 279 -24.80 -21.98 -26.34
CA VAL A 279 -24.15 -21.12 -27.33
C VAL A 279 -25.15 -20.31 -28.17
N SER A 280 -26.30 -20.88 -28.53
CA SER A 280 -27.31 -20.18 -29.36
C SER A 280 -27.94 -19.00 -28.62
N MET A 281 -28.26 -19.18 -27.34
CA MET A 281 -28.75 -18.07 -26.49
C MET A 281 -27.67 -17.02 -26.22
N ALA A 282 -26.40 -17.42 -26.17
CA ALA A 282 -25.29 -16.47 -26.07
C ALA A 282 -25.18 -15.60 -27.32
N ASP A 283 -25.27 -16.18 -28.53
CA ASP A 283 -25.23 -15.42 -29.79
C ASP A 283 -26.38 -14.38 -29.89
N GLU A 284 -27.61 -14.74 -29.50
CA GLU A 284 -28.74 -13.80 -29.45
C GLU A 284 -28.52 -12.65 -28.46
N VAL A 285 -28.05 -12.96 -27.24
CA VAL A 285 -27.82 -11.98 -26.18
C VAL A 285 -26.65 -11.06 -26.53
N VAL A 286 -25.55 -11.60 -27.08
CA VAL A 286 -24.41 -10.82 -27.56
C VAL A 286 -24.83 -9.95 -28.74
N TYR A 287 -25.63 -10.44 -29.69
CA TYR A 287 -26.18 -9.59 -30.75
C TYR A 287 -26.96 -8.39 -30.20
N LYS A 288 -27.81 -8.60 -29.18
CA LYS A 288 -28.51 -7.50 -28.49
C LYS A 288 -27.55 -6.52 -27.79
N LEU A 289 -26.56 -7.03 -27.05
CA LEU A 289 -25.55 -6.19 -26.38
C LEU A 289 -24.74 -5.36 -27.38
N MET A 290 -24.29 -5.96 -28.49
CA MET A 290 -23.40 -5.32 -29.47
C MET A 290 -24.10 -4.31 -30.37
N ASN A 291 -25.41 -4.46 -30.63
CA ASN A 291 -26.14 -3.65 -31.61
C ASN A 291 -27.24 -2.79 -30.97
N GLN A 292 -28.13 -3.37 -30.17
CA GLN A 292 -29.29 -2.67 -29.60
C GLN A 292 -28.87 -1.86 -28.37
N TYR A 293 -28.15 -2.48 -27.44
CA TYR A 293 -27.81 -1.90 -26.15
C TYR A 293 -26.37 -1.36 -26.05
N ARG A 294 -25.60 -1.35 -27.14
CA ARG A 294 -24.20 -0.86 -27.23
C ARG A 294 -23.96 0.48 -26.52
N HIS A 295 -24.97 1.35 -26.61
CA HIS A 295 -24.93 2.72 -26.12
C HIS A 295 -25.34 2.88 -24.65
N PHE A 296 -25.75 1.81 -23.96
CA PHE A 296 -26.14 1.84 -22.55
C PHE A 296 -24.90 1.91 -21.62
N VAL A 297 -25.10 1.60 -20.34
CA VAL A 297 -24.04 1.34 -19.36
C VAL A 297 -24.38 -0.02 -18.74
N HIS A 298 -23.47 -0.97 -18.88
CA HIS A 298 -23.65 -2.34 -18.42
C HIS A 298 -22.87 -2.51 -17.11
N ALA A 299 -23.54 -2.94 -16.04
CA ALA A 299 -22.85 -3.44 -14.88
C ALA A 299 -22.52 -4.92 -15.09
N CYS A 300 -21.29 -5.31 -14.75
CA CYS A 300 -20.76 -6.66 -14.92
C CYS A 300 -20.14 -7.15 -13.61
N ASP A 301 -20.23 -8.46 -13.37
CA ASP A 301 -19.80 -9.13 -12.14
C ASP A 301 -19.52 -10.62 -12.42
N THR A 302 -18.48 -11.20 -11.80
CA THR A 302 -18.03 -12.59 -12.02
C THR A 302 -17.97 -13.43 -10.74
N GLU A 303 -18.55 -14.63 -10.78
CA GLU A 303 -18.44 -15.63 -9.70
C GLU A 303 -17.35 -16.66 -10.05
N VAL A 304 -16.46 -16.93 -9.09
CA VAL A 304 -15.15 -17.57 -9.34
C VAL A 304 -14.86 -18.70 -8.36
N ALA A 305 -14.54 -19.87 -8.89
CA ALA A 305 -14.11 -21.06 -8.17
C ALA A 305 -12.58 -21.22 -8.17
N LYS A 306 -12.08 -22.20 -7.39
CA LYS A 306 -10.68 -22.68 -7.41
C LYS A 306 -9.61 -21.59 -7.20
N ILE A 307 -9.86 -20.66 -6.28
CA ILE A 307 -8.90 -19.65 -5.83
C ILE A 307 -9.11 -19.32 -4.35
N ASP A 308 -8.06 -19.39 -3.51
CA ASP A 308 -8.10 -18.73 -2.19
C ASP A 308 -7.73 -17.26 -2.36
N VAL A 309 -8.77 -16.44 -2.53
CA VAL A 309 -8.69 -14.98 -2.70
C VAL A 309 -8.02 -14.27 -1.50
N LYS A 310 -7.56 -14.96 -0.44
CA LYS A 310 -6.68 -14.38 0.60
C LYS A 310 -5.20 -14.52 0.29
N GLU A 311 -4.78 -15.66 -0.25
CA GLU A 311 -3.38 -16.03 -0.45
C GLU A 311 -2.93 -15.91 -1.91
N GLU A 312 -3.86 -16.08 -2.86
CA GLU A 312 -3.60 -16.11 -4.29
C GLU A 312 -3.90 -14.77 -4.99
N THR A 313 -3.28 -14.58 -6.15
CA THR A 313 -3.53 -13.48 -7.08
C THR A 313 -4.48 -13.95 -8.20
N PRO A 314 -5.49 -13.17 -8.63
CA PRO A 314 -6.44 -13.58 -9.68
C PRO A 314 -5.80 -13.73 -11.08
N ILE A 315 -4.55 -13.30 -11.26
CA ILE A 315 -3.77 -13.52 -12.48
C ILE A 315 -3.28 -14.96 -12.48
N ASP A 316 -3.50 -15.69 -13.57
CA ASP A 316 -3.22 -17.13 -13.74
C ASP A 316 -4.01 -18.11 -12.83
N HIS A 317 -4.84 -17.63 -11.88
CA HIS A 317 -5.59 -18.44 -10.91
C HIS A 317 -7.10 -18.16 -10.93
N GLY A 318 -7.90 -19.16 -10.54
CA GLY A 318 -9.36 -19.10 -10.50
C GLY A 318 -10.05 -19.45 -11.83
N GLU A 319 -11.27 -19.98 -11.74
CA GLU A 319 -12.13 -20.32 -12.89
C GLU A 319 -13.53 -19.70 -12.72
N ILE A 320 -14.06 -19.05 -13.75
CA ILE A 320 -15.40 -18.46 -13.76
C ILE A 320 -16.44 -19.59 -13.78
N THR A 321 -17.37 -19.59 -12.82
CA THR A 321 -18.53 -20.52 -12.81
C THR A 321 -19.77 -19.88 -13.43
N CYS A 322 -19.95 -18.58 -13.23
CA CYS A 322 -20.94 -17.78 -13.94
C CYS A 322 -20.55 -16.30 -13.92
N PHE A 323 -21.23 -15.51 -14.73
CA PHE A 323 -21.14 -14.05 -14.67
C PHE A 323 -22.50 -13.43 -14.96
N SER A 324 -22.71 -12.20 -14.49
CA SER A 324 -23.95 -11.46 -14.72
C SER A 324 -23.71 -10.12 -15.41
N ILE A 325 -24.68 -9.70 -16.23
CA ILE A 325 -24.65 -8.42 -16.95
C ILE A 325 -26.02 -7.75 -16.80
N TYR A 326 -26.06 -6.60 -16.14
CA TYR A 326 -27.26 -5.78 -16.01
C TYR A 326 -27.12 -4.48 -16.79
N SER A 327 -28.03 -4.25 -17.74
CA SER A 327 -27.94 -3.12 -18.69
C SER A 327 -28.85 -1.93 -18.33
N GLY A 328 -29.40 -1.92 -17.11
CA GLY A 328 -30.43 -0.96 -16.68
C GLY A 328 -31.85 -1.44 -16.95
N PRO A 329 -32.88 -0.74 -16.43
CA PRO A 329 -34.28 -1.17 -16.49
C PRO A 329 -34.92 -1.03 -17.88
N GLU A 330 -34.28 -0.34 -18.82
CA GLU A 330 -34.77 -0.10 -20.18
C GLU A 330 -34.37 -1.21 -21.18
N ALA A 331 -33.53 -2.17 -20.76
CA ALA A 331 -33.11 -3.28 -21.60
C ALA A 331 -34.07 -4.48 -21.50
N ASP A 332 -34.37 -5.14 -22.63
CA ASP A 332 -35.12 -6.40 -22.67
C ASP A 332 -34.43 -7.45 -23.53
N PHE A 333 -33.78 -8.40 -22.86
CA PHE A 333 -33.19 -9.58 -23.49
C PHE A 333 -34.27 -10.60 -23.91
N GLY A 334 -35.48 -10.52 -23.35
CA GLY A 334 -36.68 -11.21 -23.82
C GLY A 334 -37.69 -11.40 -22.67
N ASN A 335 -38.97 -11.13 -22.92
CA ASN A 335 -40.07 -11.25 -21.94
C ASN A 335 -39.90 -10.32 -20.72
N GLY A 336 -39.38 -9.10 -20.90
CA GLY A 336 -39.17 -8.12 -19.83
C GLY A 336 -37.94 -8.39 -18.95
N LYS A 337 -36.97 -9.16 -19.45
CA LYS A 337 -35.76 -9.57 -18.71
C LYS A 337 -34.61 -8.61 -18.97
N SER A 338 -34.26 -7.83 -17.95
CA SER A 338 -33.25 -6.75 -18.03
C SER A 338 -31.87 -7.14 -17.50
N CYS A 339 -31.75 -8.27 -16.80
CA CYS A 339 -30.49 -8.84 -16.34
C CYS A 339 -30.18 -10.14 -17.10
N ILE A 340 -28.91 -10.36 -17.45
CA ILE A 340 -28.38 -11.61 -18.01
C ILE A 340 -27.61 -12.32 -16.88
N TRP A 341 -27.73 -13.64 -16.83
CA TRP A 341 -26.86 -14.52 -16.03
C TRP A 341 -26.39 -15.68 -16.92
N VAL A 342 -25.09 -15.92 -16.99
CA VAL A 342 -24.46 -16.85 -17.94
C VAL A 342 -23.83 -18.03 -17.21
N ASP A 343 -24.26 -19.24 -17.53
CA ASP A 343 -23.82 -20.49 -16.88
C ASP A 343 -22.55 -21.03 -17.51
N VAL A 344 -21.38 -20.54 -17.10
CA VAL A 344 -20.09 -21.03 -17.61
C VAL A 344 -19.83 -22.47 -17.10
N LEU A 345 -20.21 -22.78 -15.86
CA LEU A 345 -19.94 -24.07 -15.21
C LEU A 345 -20.59 -25.27 -15.93
N ASP A 346 -21.89 -25.18 -16.21
CA ASP A 346 -22.68 -26.29 -16.76
C ASP A 346 -23.29 -25.99 -18.16
N GLY A 347 -23.24 -24.74 -18.63
CA GLY A 347 -23.86 -24.29 -19.90
C GLY A 347 -22.97 -24.27 -21.14
N GLY A 348 -21.76 -24.85 -21.07
CA GLY A 348 -20.83 -24.95 -22.21
C GLY A 348 -19.41 -24.43 -21.98
N GLY A 349 -19.04 -24.06 -20.75
CA GLY A 349 -17.64 -23.79 -20.41
C GLY A 349 -17.01 -22.64 -21.19
N LYS A 350 -15.78 -22.87 -21.66
CA LYS A 350 -15.00 -21.87 -22.41
C LYS A 350 -15.67 -21.45 -23.72
N ASP A 351 -16.37 -22.35 -24.40
CA ASP A 351 -17.00 -22.06 -25.69
C ASP A 351 -18.20 -21.10 -25.53
N LEU A 352 -18.94 -21.21 -24.42
CA LEU A 352 -20.00 -20.28 -24.06
C LEU A 352 -19.42 -18.89 -23.73
N LEU A 353 -18.38 -18.84 -22.89
CA LEU A 353 -17.72 -17.61 -22.49
C LEU A 353 -17.07 -16.88 -23.68
N ALA A 354 -16.46 -17.61 -24.60
CA ALA A 354 -15.83 -17.06 -25.81
C ALA A 354 -16.81 -16.31 -26.72
N LYS A 355 -18.12 -16.66 -26.73
CA LYS A 355 -19.13 -15.87 -27.46
C LYS A 355 -19.28 -14.44 -26.94
N PHE A 356 -18.93 -14.18 -25.68
CA PHE A 356 -18.98 -12.83 -25.10
C PHE A 356 -17.67 -12.04 -25.29
N ALA A 357 -16.61 -12.61 -25.88
CA ALA A 357 -15.37 -11.89 -26.16
C ALA A 357 -15.60 -10.58 -26.96
N PRO A 358 -16.42 -10.53 -28.04
CA PRO A 358 -16.70 -9.27 -28.74
C PRO A 358 -17.35 -8.19 -27.86
N PHE A 359 -18.11 -8.57 -26.83
CA PHE A 359 -18.65 -7.62 -25.85
C PHE A 359 -17.56 -7.11 -24.92
N PHE A 360 -16.69 -7.98 -24.38
CA PHE A 360 -15.64 -7.57 -23.45
C PHE A 360 -14.51 -6.77 -24.14
N GLU A 361 -14.11 -7.17 -25.35
CA GLU A 361 -13.07 -6.52 -26.16
C GLU A 361 -13.48 -5.15 -26.72
N ASP A 362 -14.77 -4.82 -26.76
CA ASP A 362 -15.20 -3.54 -27.34
C ASP A 362 -14.80 -2.33 -26.43
N PRO A 363 -14.06 -1.33 -26.95
CA PRO A 363 -13.62 -0.19 -26.16
C PRO A 363 -14.70 0.90 -25.97
N ASP A 364 -15.75 0.93 -26.78
CA ASP A 364 -16.84 1.92 -26.71
C ASP A 364 -17.92 1.49 -25.71
N ILE A 365 -18.21 0.17 -25.66
CA ILE A 365 -19.22 -0.38 -24.75
C ILE A 365 -18.81 -0.12 -23.30
N ARG A 366 -19.69 0.57 -22.56
CA ARG A 366 -19.38 1.10 -21.22
C ARG A 366 -19.68 0.07 -20.14
N LYS A 367 -18.64 -0.60 -19.62
CA LYS A 367 -18.76 -1.57 -18.51
C LYS A 367 -18.43 -0.94 -17.15
N VAL A 368 -19.25 -1.25 -16.15
CA VAL A 368 -19.16 -0.75 -14.77
C VAL A 368 -19.07 -1.94 -13.81
N TRP A 369 -18.24 -1.80 -12.77
CA TRP A 369 -17.85 -2.91 -11.91
C TRP A 369 -17.85 -2.51 -10.44
N HIS A 370 -17.66 -3.49 -9.57
CA HIS A 370 -17.35 -3.29 -8.16
C HIS A 370 -16.06 -4.07 -7.83
N ASN A 371 -14.89 -3.38 -7.81
CA ASN A 371 -13.55 -3.97 -7.76
C ASN A 371 -13.08 -4.60 -9.10
N TYR A 372 -13.16 -3.82 -10.19
CA TYR A 372 -12.83 -4.17 -11.59
C TYR A 372 -11.54 -4.99 -11.79
N SER A 373 -10.48 -4.75 -10.99
CA SER A 373 -9.23 -5.53 -11.07
C SER A 373 -9.47 -7.04 -10.98
N PHE A 374 -10.36 -7.49 -10.10
CA PHE A 374 -10.56 -8.92 -9.90
C PHE A 374 -11.22 -9.56 -11.12
N ASP A 375 -12.37 -9.02 -11.56
CA ASP A 375 -13.07 -9.52 -12.75
C ASP A 375 -12.20 -9.44 -14.01
N ASN A 376 -11.43 -8.36 -14.18
CA ASN A 376 -10.54 -8.21 -15.33
C ASN A 376 -9.51 -9.34 -15.41
N HIS A 377 -8.75 -9.58 -14.34
CA HIS A 377 -7.70 -10.61 -14.37
C HIS A 377 -8.29 -12.01 -14.55
N VAL A 378 -9.41 -12.32 -13.89
CA VAL A 378 -10.06 -13.63 -14.01
C VAL A 378 -10.65 -13.84 -15.41
N ILE A 379 -11.15 -12.80 -16.09
CA ILE A 379 -11.57 -12.88 -17.49
C ILE A 379 -10.35 -13.01 -18.43
N GLU A 380 -9.27 -12.26 -18.21
CA GLU A 380 -8.06 -12.31 -19.05
C GLU A 380 -7.31 -13.65 -18.97
N ASN A 381 -7.54 -14.46 -17.91
CA ASN A 381 -7.12 -15.86 -17.85
C ASN A 381 -7.74 -16.77 -18.94
N TYR A 382 -8.76 -16.29 -19.66
CA TYR A 382 -9.38 -16.97 -20.80
C TYR A 382 -8.94 -16.40 -22.17
N GLU A 383 -7.81 -15.68 -22.19
CA GLU A 383 -7.07 -15.24 -23.38
C GLU A 383 -7.70 -14.10 -24.21
N PHE A 384 -8.76 -13.43 -23.74
CA PHE A 384 -9.34 -12.22 -24.36
C PHE A 384 -9.31 -10.99 -23.42
N PRO A 385 -8.88 -9.80 -23.89
CA PRO A 385 -8.69 -8.60 -23.07
C PRO A 385 -9.99 -7.85 -22.75
N VAL A 386 -10.14 -7.32 -21.53
CA VAL A 386 -11.35 -6.55 -21.17
C VAL A 386 -11.15 -5.04 -21.38
N TYR A 387 -11.75 -4.53 -22.45
CA TYR A 387 -11.81 -3.10 -22.73
C TYR A 387 -13.16 -2.48 -22.34
N GLY A 388 -13.36 -1.19 -22.60
CA GLY A 388 -14.61 -0.49 -22.26
C GLY A 388 -14.83 -0.15 -20.78
N PHE A 389 -13.79 -0.25 -19.92
CA PHE A 389 -13.86 0.19 -18.52
C PHE A 389 -14.41 1.61 -18.39
N HIS A 390 -15.61 1.74 -17.83
CA HIS A 390 -16.32 3.01 -17.70
C HIS A 390 -16.25 3.58 -16.29
N ALA A 391 -16.54 2.76 -15.28
CA ALA A 391 -16.40 3.14 -13.88
C ALA A 391 -16.24 1.93 -12.94
N ASP A 392 -15.75 2.21 -11.74
CA ASP A 392 -15.71 1.31 -10.60
C ASP A 392 -16.44 1.97 -9.41
N THR A 393 -17.42 1.28 -8.85
CA THR A 393 -18.27 1.81 -7.77
C THR A 393 -17.56 1.91 -6.42
N MET A 394 -16.59 1.03 -6.13
CA MET A 394 -15.72 1.17 -4.95
C MET A 394 -14.88 2.45 -5.07
N HIS A 395 -14.31 2.73 -6.25
CA HIS A 395 -13.58 3.98 -6.50
C HIS A 395 -14.48 5.22 -6.37
N MET A 396 -15.70 5.19 -6.90
CA MET A 396 -16.64 6.31 -6.77
C MET A 396 -17.10 6.54 -5.32
N ALA A 397 -17.35 5.47 -4.56
CA ALA A 397 -17.71 5.56 -3.14
C ALA A 397 -16.54 6.08 -2.30
N ARG A 398 -15.32 5.64 -2.61
CA ARG A 398 -14.05 6.09 -2.01
C ARG A 398 -13.81 7.58 -2.22
N LEU A 399 -14.19 8.12 -3.38
CA LEU A 399 -14.09 9.55 -3.70
C LEU A 399 -15.18 10.39 -3.02
N TRP A 400 -16.39 9.84 -2.90
CA TRP A 400 -17.53 10.49 -2.25
C TRP A 400 -17.34 10.62 -0.73
N ASN A 401 -16.85 9.58 -0.06
CA ASN A 401 -16.55 9.58 1.37
C ASN A 401 -15.33 8.71 1.66
N SER A 402 -14.22 9.34 2.07
CA SER A 402 -12.95 8.69 2.40
C SER A 402 -12.92 7.90 3.71
N SER A 403 -13.97 7.99 4.54
CA SER A 403 -13.90 7.70 5.97
C SER A 403 -14.90 6.64 6.44
N ARG A 404 -15.36 5.76 5.53
CA ARG A 404 -16.35 4.70 5.81
C ARG A 404 -15.85 3.50 6.62
N ARG A 405 -14.64 3.50 7.19
CA ARG A 405 -14.09 2.32 7.89
C ARG A 405 -14.94 1.88 9.09
N THR A 406 -15.63 2.82 9.75
CA THR A 406 -16.60 2.57 10.83
C THR A 406 -18.04 2.36 10.33
N GLU A 407 -18.27 2.43 9.02
CA GLU A 407 -19.58 2.38 8.35
C GLU A 407 -19.69 1.15 7.42
N GLY A 408 -19.07 0.02 7.82
CA GLY A 408 -18.98 -1.21 7.02
C GLY A 408 -17.95 -1.16 5.88
N GLY A 409 -17.37 0.01 5.57
CA GLY A 409 -16.36 0.17 4.54
C GLY A 409 -16.93 0.43 3.14
N TYR A 410 -16.42 -0.32 2.16
CA TYR A 410 -16.70 -0.11 0.73
C TYR A 410 -17.14 -1.40 0.00
N SER A 411 -17.52 -2.46 0.71
CA SER A 411 -18.15 -3.63 0.07
C SER A 411 -19.53 -3.26 -0.48
N LEU A 412 -19.99 -3.99 -1.51
CA LEU A 412 -21.28 -3.73 -2.13
C LEU A 412 -22.45 -3.85 -1.13
N GLU A 413 -22.36 -4.77 -0.16
CA GLU A 413 -23.24 -4.88 1.02
C GLU A 413 -23.25 -3.60 1.87
N ALA A 414 -22.06 -3.12 2.29
CA ALA A 414 -21.94 -1.94 3.14
C ALA A 414 -22.29 -0.62 2.42
N LEU A 415 -22.30 -0.60 1.09
CA LEU A 415 -22.69 0.56 0.28
C LEU A 415 -24.17 0.56 -0.05
N THR A 416 -24.74 -0.56 -0.51
CA THR A 416 -26.18 -0.65 -0.86
C THR A 416 -27.09 -0.69 0.37
N GLY A 417 -26.62 -1.26 1.49
CA GLY A 417 -27.35 -1.21 2.77
C GLY A 417 -27.39 0.18 3.43
N ASP A 418 -26.53 1.12 3.02
CA ASP A 418 -26.49 2.46 3.60
C ASP A 418 -27.48 3.40 2.87
N LYS A 419 -28.58 3.71 3.55
CA LYS A 419 -29.61 4.64 3.05
C LYS A 419 -29.07 6.02 2.66
N ARG A 420 -27.90 6.46 3.16
CA ARG A 420 -27.25 7.73 2.75
C ARG A 420 -26.52 7.59 1.42
N VAL A 421 -25.96 6.40 1.13
CA VAL A 421 -25.35 6.07 -0.15
C VAL A 421 -26.44 5.84 -1.22
N MET A 422 -27.58 5.23 -0.88
CA MET A 422 -28.67 5.03 -1.84
C MET A 422 -29.71 6.17 -1.89
N SER A 423 -29.58 7.21 -1.05
CA SER A 423 -30.53 8.33 -1.01
C SER A 423 -30.62 9.10 -2.34
N GLY A 424 -31.84 9.41 -2.77
CA GLY A 424 -32.10 10.16 -4.00
C GLY A 424 -32.06 9.33 -5.28
N PHE A 425 -31.84 8.01 -5.18
CA PHE A 425 -32.16 7.05 -6.24
C PHE A 425 -33.56 6.48 -5.99
N HIS A 426 -34.39 6.37 -7.03
CA HIS A 426 -35.70 5.73 -6.97
C HIS A 426 -35.61 4.41 -7.74
N SER A 427 -35.74 3.30 -7.03
CA SER A 427 -35.51 1.96 -7.58
C SER A 427 -36.76 1.41 -8.27
N CYS A 428 -36.57 0.70 -9.38
CA CYS A 428 -37.59 -0.15 -10.03
C CYS A 428 -37.83 -1.50 -9.29
N TYR A 429 -37.38 -1.57 -8.05
CA TYR A 429 -37.64 -2.60 -7.04
C TYR A 429 -37.99 -1.84 -5.76
N GLU A 430 -39.28 -1.79 -5.41
CA GLU A 430 -39.82 -0.83 -4.43
C GLU A 430 -39.33 -1.07 -2.98
N GLU A 431 -38.87 -2.29 -2.67
CA GLU A 431 -38.07 -2.57 -1.49
C GLU A 431 -36.64 -2.93 -1.90
N LEU A 432 -35.68 -2.06 -1.55
CA LEU A 432 -34.27 -2.34 -1.80
C LEU A 432 -33.77 -3.44 -0.84
N ILE A 433 -33.56 -4.65 -1.36
CA ILE A 433 -32.64 -5.60 -0.74
C ILE A 433 -31.23 -5.05 -0.99
N GLY A 434 -30.67 -4.30 -0.04
CA GLY A 434 -29.24 -4.05 -0.03
C GLY A 434 -28.49 -5.39 -0.03
N LYS A 435 -27.43 -5.50 -0.81
CA LYS A 435 -26.73 -6.77 -1.06
C LYS A 435 -26.38 -7.46 0.26
N VAL A 436 -26.78 -8.72 0.40
CA VAL A 436 -26.59 -9.51 1.62
C VAL A 436 -25.40 -10.46 1.46
N SER A 437 -24.63 -10.66 2.54
CA SER A 437 -23.46 -11.56 2.54
C SER A 437 -23.79 -13.01 2.19
N MET A 438 -22.88 -13.66 1.45
CA MET A 438 -22.86 -15.11 1.17
C MET A 438 -23.15 -15.95 2.42
N LYS A 439 -22.52 -15.58 3.55
CA LYS A 439 -22.61 -16.27 4.83
C LYS A 439 -24.01 -16.20 5.45
N THR A 440 -24.75 -15.14 5.18
CA THR A 440 -26.13 -14.96 5.68
C THR A 440 -27.12 -15.81 4.90
N ILE A 441 -26.88 -16.05 3.60
CA ILE A 441 -27.82 -16.74 2.70
C ILE A 441 -27.53 -18.24 2.62
N PHE A 442 -26.26 -18.63 2.49
CA PHE A 442 -25.83 -20.02 2.24
C PHE A 442 -25.02 -20.63 3.41
N GLY A 443 -24.85 -19.92 4.51
CA GLY A 443 -24.11 -20.40 5.68
C GLY A 443 -24.82 -21.55 6.40
N LYS A 444 -24.23 -22.75 6.36
CA LYS A 444 -24.66 -23.95 7.09
C LYS A 444 -23.79 -24.12 8.35
N ASN A 445 -24.35 -24.40 9.52
CA ASN A 445 -23.55 -24.62 10.76
C ASN A 445 -22.75 -25.92 10.64
N LYS A 446 -21.42 -25.86 10.84
CA LYS A 446 -20.56 -27.04 10.74
C LYS A 446 -20.87 -28.02 11.88
N LEU A 447 -21.36 -29.20 11.53
CA LEU A 447 -21.61 -30.28 12.49
C LEU A 447 -20.32 -30.70 13.19
N LYS A 448 -20.42 -30.96 14.50
CA LYS A 448 -19.35 -31.56 15.30
C LYS A 448 -19.28 -33.08 15.06
N LYS A 449 -18.26 -33.73 15.62
CA LYS A 449 -18.13 -35.21 15.61
C LYS A 449 -19.27 -35.95 16.31
N ASP A 450 -20.06 -35.26 17.14
CA ASP A 450 -21.24 -35.79 17.84
C ASP A 450 -22.57 -35.55 17.07
N GLY A 451 -22.50 -34.99 15.85
CA GLY A 451 -23.67 -34.67 15.02
C GLY A 451 -24.41 -33.38 15.40
N SER A 452 -24.06 -32.73 16.51
CA SER A 452 -24.68 -31.45 16.91
C SER A 452 -24.04 -30.25 16.20
N GLU A 453 -24.82 -29.17 16.04
CA GLU A 453 -24.34 -27.94 15.38
C GLU A 453 -23.16 -27.29 16.15
N GLY A 454 -22.09 -27.01 15.43
CA GLY A 454 -20.96 -26.21 15.89
C GLY A 454 -21.15 -24.72 15.62
N LYS A 455 -20.50 -23.87 16.43
CA LYS A 455 -20.52 -22.40 16.29
C LYS A 455 -19.81 -21.86 15.03
N ILE A 456 -19.23 -22.73 14.20
CA ILE A 456 -18.51 -22.35 12.98
C ILE A 456 -19.46 -22.51 11.81
N ILE A 457 -19.95 -21.39 11.28
CA ILE A 457 -20.70 -21.38 10.02
C ILE A 457 -19.72 -21.62 8.86
N THR A 458 -19.99 -22.64 8.07
CA THR A 458 -19.31 -22.95 6.81
C THR A 458 -20.21 -22.61 5.62
N ILE A 459 -19.61 -22.30 4.49
CA ILE A 459 -20.28 -22.11 3.21
C ILE A 459 -19.76 -23.23 2.29
N ALA A 460 -20.63 -23.77 1.43
CA ALA A 460 -20.25 -24.74 0.42
C ALA A 460 -19.37 -24.11 -0.69
N PRO A 461 -18.66 -24.91 -1.51
CA PRO A 461 -18.04 -24.43 -2.74
C PRO A 461 -19.08 -23.77 -3.67
N VAL A 462 -18.66 -22.79 -4.48
CA VAL A 462 -19.59 -22.09 -5.38
C VAL A 462 -20.15 -23.03 -6.45
N GLU A 463 -19.40 -24.07 -6.82
CA GLU A 463 -19.81 -25.15 -7.73
C GLU A 463 -20.87 -26.10 -7.15
N GLU A 464 -21.00 -26.15 -5.82
CA GLU A 464 -22.08 -26.85 -5.10
C GLU A 464 -23.31 -25.93 -5.02
N LEU A 465 -23.13 -24.66 -4.64
CA LEU A 465 -24.22 -23.66 -4.55
C LEU A 465 -24.91 -23.40 -5.89
N GLN A 466 -24.17 -23.33 -7.01
CA GLN A 466 -24.70 -23.14 -8.37
C GLN A 466 -25.55 -24.33 -8.86
N ARG A 467 -25.46 -25.48 -8.20
CA ARG A 467 -26.18 -26.72 -8.57
C ARG A 467 -27.28 -27.08 -7.56
N GLU A 468 -27.01 -27.05 -6.26
CA GLU A 468 -27.98 -27.37 -5.21
C GLU A 468 -28.96 -26.22 -4.93
N ASP A 469 -28.44 -25.02 -4.62
CA ASP A 469 -29.23 -23.82 -4.31
C ASP A 469 -29.51 -22.97 -5.58
N ARG A 470 -29.57 -23.61 -6.76
CA ARG A 470 -29.40 -22.98 -8.08
C ARG A 470 -30.22 -21.71 -8.35
N GLU A 471 -31.53 -21.70 -8.10
CA GLU A 471 -32.37 -20.50 -8.33
C GLU A 471 -31.97 -19.33 -7.41
N LEU A 472 -31.63 -19.65 -6.16
CA LEU A 472 -31.16 -18.69 -5.16
C LEU A 472 -29.75 -18.18 -5.49
N TRP A 473 -28.89 -19.03 -6.04
CA TRP A 473 -27.55 -18.67 -6.54
C TRP A 473 -27.60 -17.72 -7.75
N ILE A 474 -28.47 -18.01 -8.73
CA ILE A 474 -28.71 -17.15 -9.89
C ILE A 474 -29.20 -15.77 -9.44
N CYS A 475 -30.13 -15.72 -8.48
CA CYS A 475 -30.59 -14.44 -7.92
C CYS A 475 -29.50 -13.72 -7.11
N TYR A 476 -28.71 -14.44 -6.33
CA TYR A 476 -27.63 -13.89 -5.50
C TYR A 476 -26.58 -13.15 -6.32
N SER A 477 -26.08 -13.79 -7.39
CA SER A 477 -25.02 -13.28 -8.26
C SER A 477 -25.54 -12.23 -9.26
N ALA A 478 -26.73 -12.42 -9.83
CA ALA A 478 -27.35 -11.37 -10.65
C ALA A 478 -27.69 -10.10 -9.84
N LEU A 479 -27.90 -10.21 -8.52
CA LEU A 479 -28.09 -9.05 -7.66
C LEU A 479 -26.80 -8.22 -7.52
N ASP A 480 -25.60 -8.76 -7.71
CA ASP A 480 -24.35 -7.97 -7.66
C ASP A 480 -24.22 -7.02 -8.87
N ALA A 481 -24.48 -7.46 -10.09
CA ALA A 481 -24.54 -6.56 -11.26
C ALA A 481 -25.68 -5.52 -11.12
N ILE A 482 -26.87 -5.94 -10.69
CA ILE A 482 -28.01 -5.01 -10.46
C ILE A 482 -27.64 -3.96 -9.39
N SER A 483 -27.07 -4.40 -8.27
CA SER A 483 -26.61 -3.55 -7.16
C SER A 483 -25.52 -2.57 -7.61
N THR A 484 -24.55 -3.04 -8.38
CA THR A 484 -23.45 -2.25 -8.94
C THR A 484 -23.97 -1.14 -9.84
N TRP A 485 -24.96 -1.42 -10.70
CA TRP A 485 -25.57 -0.40 -11.56
C TRP A 485 -26.31 0.69 -10.77
N GLN A 486 -27.16 0.28 -9.81
CA GLN A 486 -27.91 1.21 -8.95
C GLN A 486 -26.97 2.08 -8.11
N LEU A 487 -25.91 1.47 -7.54
CA LEU A 487 -24.89 2.16 -6.78
C LEU A 487 -24.10 3.15 -7.65
N TYR A 488 -23.75 2.77 -8.88
CA TYR A 488 -23.10 3.65 -9.86
C TYR A 488 -23.93 4.90 -10.15
N GLU A 489 -25.22 4.77 -10.50
CA GLU A 489 -26.07 5.93 -10.76
C GLU A 489 -26.27 6.80 -9.51
N SER A 490 -26.44 6.21 -8.33
CA SER A 490 -26.52 6.99 -7.08
C SER A 490 -25.23 7.77 -6.79
N LEU A 491 -24.06 7.12 -6.89
CA LEU A 491 -22.76 7.75 -6.64
C LEU A 491 -22.41 8.81 -7.70
N LYS A 492 -22.71 8.56 -8.98
CA LYS A 492 -22.60 9.53 -10.08
C LYS A 492 -23.40 10.78 -9.76
N ASN A 493 -24.68 10.64 -9.39
CA ASN A 493 -25.54 11.76 -9.02
C ASN A 493 -25.04 12.54 -7.79
N LYS A 494 -24.35 11.89 -6.84
CA LYS A 494 -23.72 12.59 -5.70
C LYS A 494 -22.42 13.29 -6.10
N LEU A 495 -21.54 12.65 -6.87
CA LEU A 495 -20.27 13.22 -7.33
C LEU A 495 -20.47 14.42 -8.27
N CYS A 496 -21.49 14.39 -9.14
CA CYS A 496 -21.89 15.53 -9.96
C CYS A 496 -22.33 16.76 -9.14
N ARG A 497 -22.85 16.55 -7.91
CA ARG A 497 -23.27 17.61 -6.98
C ARG A 497 -22.14 18.10 -6.05
N MET A 498 -20.98 17.45 -6.07
CA MET A 498 -19.80 17.87 -5.31
C MET A 498 -18.93 18.79 -6.18
N PRO A 499 -18.77 20.08 -5.85
CA PRO A 499 -17.94 20.98 -6.66
C PRO A 499 -16.46 20.63 -6.53
N TRP A 500 -15.76 20.47 -7.65
CA TRP A 500 -14.32 20.22 -7.67
C TRP A 500 -13.56 21.55 -7.50
N LYS A 501 -12.52 21.50 -6.67
CA LYS A 501 -11.61 22.61 -6.37
C LYS A 501 -10.16 22.16 -6.55
N VAL A 502 -9.30 23.04 -7.04
CA VAL A 502 -7.85 22.84 -7.12
C VAL A 502 -7.17 24.02 -6.41
N ASP A 503 -6.24 23.74 -5.49
CA ASP A 503 -5.65 24.72 -4.56
C ASP A 503 -6.73 25.63 -3.90
N GLY A 504 -7.81 24.99 -3.43
CA GLY A 504 -8.98 25.66 -2.84
C GLY A 504 -9.88 26.44 -3.81
N ARG A 505 -9.47 26.68 -5.06
CA ARG A 505 -10.21 27.45 -6.07
C ARG A 505 -11.18 26.56 -6.85
N PRO A 506 -12.46 26.95 -7.04
CA PRO A 506 -13.39 26.16 -7.85
C PRO A 506 -12.99 26.18 -9.33
N VAL A 507 -13.03 25.01 -10.00
CA VAL A 507 -12.64 24.87 -11.42
C VAL A 507 -13.83 24.79 -12.39
N GLY A 508 -15.04 25.13 -11.92
CA GLY A 508 -16.27 25.07 -12.74
C GLY A 508 -16.77 23.66 -13.06
N LYS A 509 -16.11 22.62 -12.54
CA LYS A 509 -16.42 21.20 -12.72
C LYS A 509 -16.86 20.54 -11.40
N SER A 510 -17.34 19.30 -11.49
CA SER A 510 -17.71 18.46 -10.34
C SER A 510 -16.63 17.41 -10.00
N MET A 511 -16.78 16.73 -8.86
CA MET A 511 -15.92 15.58 -8.51
C MET A 511 -16.17 14.35 -9.40
N TYR A 512 -17.27 14.31 -10.17
CA TYR A 512 -17.45 13.30 -11.21
C TYR A 512 -16.54 13.59 -12.43
N ASP A 513 -16.29 14.85 -12.77
CA ASP A 513 -15.30 15.22 -13.77
C ASP A 513 -13.88 14.87 -13.31
N PHE A 514 -13.54 15.13 -12.03
CA PHE A 514 -12.27 14.65 -11.44
C PHE A 514 -12.15 13.12 -11.53
N TYR A 515 -13.26 12.39 -11.27
CA TYR A 515 -13.28 10.95 -11.44
C TYR A 515 -12.97 10.53 -12.88
N GLN A 516 -13.59 11.17 -13.87
CA GLN A 516 -13.34 10.87 -15.28
C GLN A 516 -11.92 11.27 -15.75
N GLU A 517 -11.40 12.42 -15.28
CA GLU A 517 -10.11 12.98 -15.71
C GLU A 517 -8.90 12.27 -15.06
N TYR A 518 -9.04 11.77 -13.82
CA TYR A 518 -7.96 11.13 -13.06
C TYR A 518 -8.28 9.68 -12.64
N TRP A 519 -9.33 9.45 -11.84
CA TRP A 519 -9.51 8.14 -11.18
C TRP A 519 -9.96 7.01 -12.13
N LYS A 520 -10.65 7.32 -13.23
CA LYS A 520 -10.98 6.36 -14.29
C LYS A 520 -9.72 5.89 -15.04
N PRO A 521 -8.90 6.76 -15.66
CA PRO A 521 -7.66 6.30 -16.31
C PRO A 521 -6.65 5.73 -15.31
N PHE A 522 -6.65 6.22 -14.05
CA PHE A 522 -5.78 5.66 -13.00
C PHE A 522 -6.19 4.23 -12.61
N GLY A 523 -7.50 3.95 -12.45
CA GLY A 523 -7.99 2.59 -12.22
C GLY A 523 -7.53 1.62 -13.32
N LYS A 524 -7.67 2.01 -14.60
CA LYS A 524 -7.16 1.22 -15.73
C LYS A 524 -5.63 1.07 -15.75
N LEU A 525 -4.89 2.02 -15.18
CA LEU A 525 -3.43 1.92 -15.03
C LEU A 525 -3.03 0.98 -13.90
N LEU A 526 -3.71 1.02 -12.75
CA LEU A 526 -3.45 0.10 -11.63
C LEU A 526 -3.63 -1.35 -12.05
N VAL A 527 -4.75 -1.67 -12.72
CA VAL A 527 -5.01 -2.99 -13.29
C VAL A 527 -3.82 -3.47 -14.14
N ARG A 528 -3.34 -2.65 -15.08
CA ARG A 528 -2.19 -2.98 -15.93
C ARG A 528 -0.90 -3.22 -15.13
N MET A 529 -0.65 -2.43 -14.09
CA MET A 529 0.50 -2.63 -13.21
C MET A 529 0.44 -3.98 -12.48
N GLU A 530 -0.76 -4.39 -12.06
CA GLU A 530 -0.98 -5.73 -11.52
C GLU A 530 -0.70 -6.81 -12.59
N THR A 531 -1.22 -6.66 -13.82
CA THR A 531 -1.01 -7.61 -14.93
C THR A 531 0.48 -7.77 -15.28
N GLU A 532 1.25 -6.68 -15.33
CA GLU A 532 2.68 -6.72 -15.63
C GLU A 532 3.50 -7.32 -14.48
N GLY A 533 3.20 -6.94 -13.23
CA GLY A 533 3.94 -7.40 -12.04
C GLY A 533 5.44 -7.08 -12.08
N ILE A 534 6.24 -7.75 -11.25
CA ILE A 534 7.71 -7.61 -11.22
C ILE A 534 8.42 -8.97 -11.18
N LEU A 535 9.54 -9.12 -11.88
CA LEU A 535 10.31 -10.37 -11.87
C LEU A 535 11.12 -10.49 -10.57
N VAL A 536 11.14 -11.69 -9.98
CA VAL A 536 11.82 -11.98 -8.71
C VAL A 536 12.76 -13.17 -8.83
N ASP A 537 14.03 -12.96 -8.46
CA ASP A 537 15.06 -13.98 -8.36
C ASP A 537 14.80 -14.92 -7.17
N ARG A 538 14.11 -16.03 -7.46
CA ARG A 538 13.81 -17.09 -6.49
C ARG A 538 15.04 -17.89 -6.06
N PRO A 539 15.97 -18.29 -6.93
CA PRO A 539 17.25 -18.87 -6.51
C PRO A 539 17.96 -18.02 -5.45
N TYR A 540 18.10 -16.72 -5.67
CA TYR A 540 18.71 -15.79 -4.71
C TYR A 540 17.95 -15.74 -3.37
N LEU A 541 16.62 -15.62 -3.40
CA LEU A 541 15.81 -15.67 -2.16
C LEU A 541 15.94 -17.00 -1.41
N ALA A 542 16.01 -18.13 -2.13
CA ALA A 542 16.19 -19.46 -1.54
C ALA A 542 17.60 -19.67 -0.94
N GLU A 543 18.61 -18.91 -1.38
CA GLU A 543 19.91 -18.84 -0.72
C GLU A 543 19.87 -17.92 0.50
N MET A 544 19.28 -16.73 0.37
CA MET A 544 19.10 -15.80 1.50
C MET A 544 18.24 -16.40 2.62
N GLU A 545 17.27 -17.26 2.31
CA GLU A 545 16.50 -18.00 3.33
C GLU A 545 17.37 -18.97 4.14
N LYS A 546 18.32 -19.67 3.48
CA LYS A 546 19.25 -20.59 4.17
C LYS A 546 20.20 -19.83 5.08
N VAL A 547 20.75 -18.71 4.59
CA VAL A 547 21.61 -17.81 5.38
C VAL A 547 20.84 -17.25 6.57
N ALA A 548 19.65 -16.70 6.35
CA ALA A 548 18.81 -16.14 7.41
C ALA A 548 18.45 -17.19 8.47
N LYS A 549 18.08 -18.42 8.07
CA LYS A 549 17.79 -19.51 9.02
C LYS A 549 19.02 -19.97 9.81
N ALA A 550 20.20 -20.00 9.18
CA ALA A 550 21.45 -20.32 9.87
C ALA A 550 21.80 -19.23 10.91
N GLU A 551 21.73 -17.95 10.54
CA GLU A 551 21.96 -16.84 11.45
C GLU A 551 20.92 -16.78 12.59
N GLN A 552 19.65 -17.04 12.29
CA GLN A 552 18.57 -17.13 13.28
C GLN A 552 18.86 -18.22 14.32
N GLU A 553 19.31 -19.39 13.88
CA GLU A 553 19.61 -20.51 14.77
C GLU A 553 20.94 -20.32 15.54
N VAL A 554 21.93 -19.62 14.99
CA VAL A 554 23.12 -19.18 15.74
C VAL A 554 22.74 -18.20 16.85
N ALA A 555 21.95 -17.16 16.55
CA ALA A 555 21.48 -16.20 17.53
C ALA A 555 20.56 -16.84 18.60
N ALA A 556 19.72 -17.81 18.20
CA ALA A 556 18.93 -18.61 19.12
C ALA A 556 19.81 -19.46 20.05
N ASN A 557 20.86 -20.10 19.52
CA ASN A 557 21.77 -20.91 20.33
C ASN A 557 22.66 -20.07 21.26
N ARG A 558 23.10 -18.87 20.87
CA ARG A 558 23.74 -17.91 21.80
C ARG A 558 22.86 -17.66 23.02
N PHE A 559 21.56 -17.41 22.84
CA PHE A 559 20.62 -17.25 23.96
C PHE A 559 20.38 -18.55 24.75
N ARG A 560 20.16 -19.69 24.09
CA ARG A 560 19.94 -21.00 24.75
C ARG A 560 21.15 -21.41 25.61
N ASN A 561 22.37 -21.17 25.13
CA ASN A 561 23.61 -21.49 25.84
C ASN A 561 23.81 -20.60 27.08
N TRP A 562 23.49 -19.30 27.00
CA TRP A 562 23.45 -18.44 28.18
C TRP A 562 22.36 -18.88 29.17
N ALA A 563 21.14 -19.14 28.70
CA ALA A 563 20.02 -19.52 29.54
C ALA A 563 20.25 -20.87 30.25
N CYS A 564 20.92 -21.83 29.59
CA CYS A 564 21.18 -23.14 30.19
C CYS A 564 22.24 -23.13 31.29
N LYS A 565 23.01 -22.04 31.47
CA LYS A 565 23.84 -21.82 32.68
C LYS A 565 22.99 -21.76 33.96
N TYR A 566 21.75 -21.29 33.86
CA TYR A 566 20.85 -21.05 35.01
C TYR A 566 19.62 -21.97 35.04
N CYS A 567 19.20 -22.47 33.87
CA CYS A 567 18.05 -23.37 33.71
C CYS A 567 18.38 -24.43 32.64
N PRO A 568 18.90 -25.63 33.01
CA PRO A 568 19.46 -26.58 32.03
C PRO A 568 18.52 -26.97 30.88
N ASP A 569 17.22 -27.08 31.16
CA ASP A 569 16.19 -27.40 30.17
C ASP A 569 15.92 -26.27 29.16
N ALA A 570 16.35 -25.03 29.45
CA ALA A 570 16.30 -23.91 28.51
C ALA A 570 17.14 -24.15 27.24
N LYS A 571 18.11 -25.09 27.28
CA LYS A 571 18.83 -25.57 26.08
C LYS A 571 17.89 -26.06 24.97
N TYR A 572 16.70 -26.55 25.31
CA TYR A 572 15.72 -27.07 24.37
C TYR A 572 14.52 -26.11 24.13
N MET A 573 14.58 -24.88 24.63
CA MET A 573 13.45 -23.96 24.56
C MET A 573 13.21 -23.42 23.14
N ASN A 574 11.94 -23.16 22.84
CA ASN A 574 11.55 -22.36 21.69
C ASN A 574 11.68 -20.87 22.05
N VAL A 575 12.81 -20.26 21.66
CA VAL A 575 13.09 -18.83 21.86
C VAL A 575 12.09 -17.90 21.18
N GLY A 576 11.33 -18.37 20.17
CA GLY A 576 10.21 -17.63 19.57
C GLY A 576 8.90 -17.75 20.36
N SER A 577 8.86 -18.49 21.47
CA SER A 577 7.66 -18.66 22.28
C SER A 577 7.55 -17.58 23.35
N ASP A 578 6.67 -16.62 23.09
CA ASP A 578 6.25 -15.54 23.99
C ASP A 578 5.95 -16.02 25.43
N THR A 579 5.39 -17.22 25.58
CA THR A 579 5.06 -17.84 26.87
C THR A 579 6.28 -18.45 27.57
N GLN A 580 7.23 -19.02 26.82
CA GLN A 580 8.46 -19.58 27.41
C GLN A 580 9.44 -18.48 27.82
N LEU A 581 9.63 -17.44 26.97
CA LEU A 581 10.41 -16.26 27.34
C LEU A 581 9.82 -15.54 28.57
N ARG A 582 8.49 -15.38 28.63
CA ARG A 582 7.81 -14.77 29.78
C ARG A 582 7.99 -15.59 31.05
N GLN A 583 7.93 -16.92 30.98
CA GLN A 583 8.23 -17.79 32.12
C GLN A 583 9.67 -17.60 32.60
N LEU A 584 10.62 -17.59 31.67
CA LEU A 584 12.06 -17.53 31.94
C LEU A 584 12.49 -16.20 32.57
N PHE A 585 11.94 -15.06 32.12
CA PHE A 585 12.30 -13.75 32.67
C PHE A 585 11.43 -13.31 33.85
N PHE A 586 10.16 -13.77 33.93
CA PHE A 586 9.14 -13.16 34.78
C PHE A 586 8.31 -14.17 35.60
N GLY A 587 8.76 -15.42 35.77
CA GLY A 587 8.15 -16.36 36.71
C GLY A 587 8.02 -15.76 38.12
N GLY A 588 6.87 -15.97 38.78
CA GLY A 588 6.51 -15.34 40.05
C GLY A 588 5.85 -13.95 39.96
N ILE A 589 5.76 -13.32 38.78
CA ILE A 589 5.12 -11.99 38.64
C ILE A 589 3.59 -12.12 38.51
N ALA A 590 2.87 -11.33 39.31
CA ALA A 590 1.40 -11.19 39.28
C ALA A 590 0.90 -10.46 38.02
N ASN A 591 -0.34 -10.74 37.62
CA ASN A 591 -1.00 -10.14 36.49
C ASN A 591 -1.55 -8.75 36.85
N ARG A 592 -1.09 -7.70 36.15
CA ARG A 592 -1.47 -6.30 36.40
C ARG A 592 -2.96 -5.96 36.15
N LYS A 593 -3.78 -6.95 35.77
CA LYS A 593 -5.23 -6.85 35.66
C LYS A 593 -6.00 -7.68 36.68
N ASP A 594 -5.33 -8.59 37.37
CA ASP A 594 -5.90 -9.52 38.32
C ASP A 594 -4.76 -9.96 39.26
N ASP A 595 -4.59 -9.23 40.36
CA ASP A 595 -3.49 -9.48 41.31
C ASP A 595 -3.62 -10.85 42.04
N THR A 596 -4.69 -11.61 41.77
CA THR A 596 -4.86 -13.00 42.25
C THR A 596 -4.27 -14.05 41.29
N ASP A 597 -4.05 -13.69 40.02
CA ASP A 597 -3.43 -14.53 38.99
C ASP A 597 -1.94 -14.21 38.85
N SER A 598 -1.06 -15.20 38.91
CA SER A 598 0.39 -15.01 38.86
C SER A 598 1.09 -16.07 38.03
N LEU A 599 2.20 -15.70 37.40
CA LEU A 599 3.06 -16.67 36.73
C LEU A 599 3.65 -17.60 37.79
N PRO A 600 3.51 -18.94 37.68
CA PRO A 600 4.13 -19.86 38.62
C PRO A 600 5.66 -19.69 38.56
N HIS A 601 6.37 -20.05 39.63
CA HIS A 601 7.84 -19.92 39.66
C HIS A 601 8.52 -20.87 38.67
N GLU A 602 7.98 -22.08 38.51
CA GLU A 602 8.36 -23.07 37.50
C GLU A 602 7.16 -23.44 36.61
N ARG A 603 7.43 -23.87 35.37
CA ARG A 603 6.37 -24.35 34.47
C ARG A 603 6.88 -25.40 33.50
N ILE A 604 6.14 -26.51 33.42
CA ILE A 604 6.40 -27.60 32.47
C ILE A 604 5.77 -27.26 31.12
N PHE A 605 6.57 -27.34 30.05
CA PHE A 605 6.14 -27.24 28.65
C PHE A 605 6.37 -28.56 27.93
N LYS A 606 5.50 -28.90 26.97
CA LYS A 606 5.70 -30.05 26.07
C LYS A 606 6.21 -29.54 24.72
N ILE A 607 7.39 -30.00 24.31
CA ILE A 607 8.08 -29.59 23.07
C ILE A 607 8.32 -30.81 22.16
N PRO A 608 8.50 -30.63 20.83
CA PRO A 608 8.89 -31.73 19.95
C PRO A 608 10.22 -32.35 20.36
N ASN A 609 10.31 -33.67 20.36
CA ASN A 609 11.53 -34.40 20.73
C ASN A 609 12.42 -34.62 19.50
N VAL A 610 13.09 -33.56 19.05
CA VAL A 610 13.91 -33.57 17.82
C VAL A 610 15.11 -34.50 17.96
N ASP A 611 15.77 -34.47 19.12
CA ASP A 611 17.00 -35.23 19.41
C ASP A 611 16.75 -36.71 19.70
N LYS A 612 15.48 -37.14 19.72
CA LYS A 612 15.03 -38.52 20.02
C LYS A 612 15.53 -39.03 21.38
N VAL A 613 15.57 -38.16 22.40
CA VAL A 613 15.87 -38.57 23.78
C VAL A 613 14.80 -39.52 24.28
N ILE A 614 15.21 -40.58 24.98
CA ILE A 614 14.29 -41.52 25.61
C ILE A 614 14.10 -41.06 27.06
N GLU A 615 12.88 -40.62 27.40
CA GLU A 615 12.52 -40.30 28.79
C GLU A 615 12.59 -41.57 29.66
N GLU A 616 13.04 -41.45 30.91
CA GLU A 616 13.28 -42.60 31.80
C GLU A 616 12.04 -43.52 31.93
N GLY A 617 12.30 -44.83 31.97
CA GLY A 617 11.26 -45.87 32.00
C GLY A 617 10.59 -46.17 30.66
N LYS A 618 10.85 -45.42 29.57
CA LYS A 618 10.29 -45.71 28.24
C LYS A 618 11.25 -46.49 27.36
N LYS A 619 10.71 -47.30 26.44
CA LYS A 619 11.48 -48.16 25.52
C LYS A 619 11.73 -47.55 24.13
N ALA A 620 11.16 -46.37 23.87
CA ALA A 620 11.28 -45.65 22.60
C ALA A 620 11.08 -44.15 22.84
N PRO A 621 11.69 -43.27 22.02
CA PRO A 621 11.55 -41.83 22.16
C PRO A 621 10.12 -41.39 21.81
N THR A 622 9.48 -40.65 22.72
CA THR A 622 8.16 -40.06 22.49
C THR A 622 8.25 -38.88 21.52
N LYS A 623 7.21 -38.66 20.71
CA LYS A 623 7.15 -37.54 19.73
C LYS A 623 7.32 -36.15 20.35
N PHE A 624 6.98 -36.03 21.63
CA PHE A 624 7.19 -34.85 22.46
C PHE A 624 7.97 -35.26 23.71
N ARG A 625 8.80 -34.34 24.22
CA ARG A 625 9.42 -34.41 25.55
C ARG A 625 8.87 -33.28 26.42
N SER A 626 8.94 -33.45 27.73
CA SER A 626 8.70 -32.34 28.66
C SER A 626 10.00 -31.54 28.88
N ILE A 627 9.85 -30.24 29.17
CA ILE A 627 10.91 -29.39 29.72
C ILE A 627 10.34 -28.51 30.85
N THR A 628 11.11 -28.25 31.89
CA THR A 628 10.73 -27.33 32.98
C THR A 628 11.51 -26.02 32.84
N LEU A 629 10.80 -24.89 32.81
CA LEU A 629 11.40 -23.56 32.80
C LEU A 629 11.04 -22.80 34.08
N HIS A 630 12.06 -22.31 34.78
CA HIS A 630 11.96 -21.44 35.95
C HIS A 630 12.53 -20.05 35.66
N LYS A 631 12.31 -19.10 36.58
CA LYS A 631 12.82 -17.72 36.46
C LYS A 631 14.35 -17.68 36.51
N ILE A 632 14.97 -16.97 35.59
CA ILE A 632 16.38 -16.56 35.62
C ILE A 632 16.43 -15.07 36.02
N GLY A 633 17.22 -14.72 37.04
CA GLY A 633 17.45 -13.34 37.46
C GLY A 633 16.21 -12.57 37.93
N ASP A 634 16.40 -11.28 38.26
CA ASP A 634 15.34 -10.36 38.68
C ASP A 634 15.09 -9.26 37.64
N PHE A 635 14.67 -9.68 36.43
CA PHE A 635 14.38 -8.76 35.34
C PHE A 635 13.18 -7.82 35.63
N PRO A 636 13.31 -6.50 35.41
CA PRO A 636 12.23 -5.54 35.67
C PRO A 636 11.15 -5.56 34.57
N ALA A 637 9.89 -5.74 34.99
CA ALA A 637 8.73 -5.74 34.09
C ALA A 637 8.25 -4.31 33.75
N GLU A 638 8.97 -3.59 32.89
CA GLU A 638 8.62 -2.23 32.45
C GLU A 638 7.32 -2.16 31.61
N LYS A 639 7.07 -3.19 30.79
CA LYS A 639 6.04 -3.18 29.74
C LYS A 639 5.11 -4.37 29.89
N TYR A 640 3.82 -4.13 29.72
CA TYR A 640 2.77 -5.13 29.89
C TYR A 640 1.93 -5.28 28.61
N THR A 641 1.37 -6.47 28.40
CA THR A 641 0.43 -6.78 27.32
C THR A 641 -0.95 -6.18 27.60
N ALA A 642 -1.82 -6.16 26.58
CA ALA A 642 -3.24 -5.80 26.78
C ALA A 642 -4.00 -6.78 27.71
N SER A 643 -3.43 -7.96 27.97
CA SER A 643 -3.94 -8.95 28.94
C SER A 643 -3.36 -8.81 30.36
N GLY A 644 -2.49 -7.83 30.62
CA GLY A 644 -1.95 -7.54 31.96
C GLY A 644 -0.67 -8.30 32.34
N TRP A 645 -0.16 -9.16 31.46
CA TRP A 645 1.09 -9.90 31.66
C TRP A 645 2.33 -9.10 31.24
N PRO A 646 3.53 -9.38 31.78
CA PRO A 646 4.79 -8.84 31.26
C PRO A 646 4.98 -9.09 29.75
N SER A 647 5.48 -8.09 29.03
CA SER A 647 5.71 -8.14 27.59
C SER A 647 7.13 -8.60 27.28
N VAL A 648 7.25 -9.57 26.37
CA VAL A 648 8.52 -10.01 25.75
C VAL A 648 8.58 -9.62 24.27
N SER A 649 7.83 -8.59 23.87
CA SER A 649 7.88 -8.02 22.53
C SER A 649 9.28 -7.45 22.23
N GLY A 650 9.65 -7.33 20.96
CA GLY A 650 10.98 -6.81 20.55
C GLY A 650 11.31 -5.43 21.13
N ASP A 651 10.32 -4.58 21.42
CA ASP A 651 10.54 -3.29 22.09
C ASP A 651 10.75 -3.42 23.61
N ALA A 652 10.30 -4.50 24.24
CA ALA A 652 10.61 -4.83 25.63
C ALA A 652 11.99 -5.49 25.74
N LEU A 653 12.30 -6.45 24.86
CA LEU A 653 13.64 -7.08 24.81
C LEU A 653 14.74 -6.04 24.56
N LYS A 654 14.50 -5.04 23.69
CA LYS A 654 15.43 -3.90 23.47
C LYS A 654 15.56 -2.96 24.67
N ALA A 655 14.59 -2.91 25.60
CA ALA A 655 14.74 -2.15 26.84
C ALA A 655 15.64 -2.89 27.83
N LEU A 656 15.46 -4.21 27.93
CA LEU A 656 16.31 -5.10 28.72
C LEU A 656 17.75 -5.14 28.20
N ALA A 657 17.97 -5.31 26.89
CA ALA A 657 19.32 -5.42 26.30
C ALA A 657 20.05 -4.08 26.12
N GLY A 658 19.33 -3.00 25.77
CA GLY A 658 19.93 -1.68 25.48
C GLY A 658 20.37 -1.50 24.02
N LYS A 659 21.61 -1.06 23.82
CA LYS A 659 22.24 -0.78 22.51
C LYS A 659 23.36 -1.76 22.14
N VAL A 660 23.64 -2.78 22.95
CA VAL A 660 24.78 -3.68 22.76
C VAL A 660 24.66 -4.51 21.46
N SER A 661 25.79 -4.80 20.80
CA SER A 661 25.84 -5.77 19.70
C SER A 661 25.76 -7.20 20.25
N ALA A 662 25.22 -8.13 19.45
CA ALA A 662 25.27 -9.57 19.75
C ALA A 662 26.61 -10.22 19.31
N GLU A 663 27.53 -9.45 18.72
CA GLU A 663 28.85 -9.90 18.25
C GLU A 663 29.92 -9.94 19.36
N TYR A 664 29.52 -10.03 20.63
CA TYR A 664 30.45 -10.07 21.76
C TYR A 664 30.69 -11.53 22.17
N ASP A 665 31.69 -12.15 21.54
CA ASP A 665 32.01 -13.58 21.75
C ASP A 665 32.67 -13.83 23.11
N PHE A 666 31.85 -14.16 24.11
CA PHE A 666 32.22 -15.09 25.16
C PHE A 666 31.81 -16.50 24.71
N MET A 667 32.72 -17.48 24.86
CA MET A 667 32.64 -18.92 24.48
C MET A 667 33.53 -19.33 23.27
N ASP A 668 34.82 -19.05 23.38
CA ASP A 668 35.84 -20.03 22.96
C ASP A 668 36.50 -20.54 24.26
N ASP A 669 36.84 -21.82 24.34
CA ASP A 669 37.07 -22.64 25.56
C ASP A 669 35.79 -23.09 26.33
N ALA A 670 35.25 -24.27 25.98
CA ALA A 670 34.57 -25.24 26.89
C ALA A 670 33.97 -26.50 26.19
N ILE A 671 34.62 -27.11 25.19
CA ILE A 671 34.34 -28.53 24.82
C ILE A 671 35.67 -29.26 24.52
N VAL A 672 36.33 -29.71 25.58
CA VAL A 672 37.33 -30.79 25.54
C VAL A 672 36.77 -31.92 26.40
N ASP A 673 36.94 -33.16 25.95
CA ASP A 673 36.42 -34.36 26.63
C ASP A 673 37.24 -34.67 27.89
N ASP A 674 36.59 -35.18 28.94
CA ASP A 674 37.11 -35.18 30.32
C ASP A 674 38.20 -36.24 30.55
N CYS A 675 39.46 -35.79 30.76
CA CYS A 675 40.50 -36.61 31.42
C CYS A 675 41.75 -35.80 31.83
N GLU A 676 42.31 -36.19 32.97
CA GLU A 676 43.57 -35.74 33.60
C GLU A 676 43.63 -34.32 34.20
N LEU A 677 44.27 -34.24 35.38
CA LEU A 677 44.17 -33.14 36.34
C LEU A 677 45.56 -32.59 36.64
N GLU A 678 45.91 -31.41 36.09
CA GLU A 678 47.05 -30.62 36.57
C GLU A 678 46.69 -29.13 36.71
N THR A 679 47.28 -28.48 37.70
CA THR A 679 46.94 -27.12 38.14
C THR A 679 47.90 -26.09 37.53
N ILE A 680 47.37 -25.11 36.79
CA ILE A 680 48.08 -23.87 36.44
C ILE A 680 47.17 -22.67 36.75
N ASP A 681 47.68 -21.77 37.59
CA ASP A 681 47.01 -20.59 38.13
C ASP A 681 47.60 -19.33 37.49
N ASP A 682 46.93 -18.74 36.49
CA ASP A 682 47.37 -17.47 35.86
C ASP A 682 46.29 -16.76 34.99
N SER A 683 44.98 -16.97 35.24
CA SER A 683 43.90 -16.49 34.35
C SER A 683 43.21 -15.19 34.78
N GLU A 684 43.18 -14.87 36.08
CA GLU A 684 42.39 -13.73 36.62
C GLU A 684 42.92 -12.34 36.20
N THR A 685 44.22 -12.22 35.91
CA THR A 685 44.89 -10.91 35.71
C THR A 685 44.56 -10.22 34.39
N LYS A 686 44.09 -10.94 33.36
CA LYS A 686 43.74 -10.32 32.05
C LYS A 686 42.35 -9.69 32.03
N ILE A 687 41.35 -10.33 32.63
CA ILE A 687 39.93 -9.93 32.52
C ILE A 687 39.68 -8.55 33.19
N SER A 688 40.25 -8.34 34.38
CA SER A 688 40.10 -7.09 35.15
C SER A 688 40.64 -5.84 34.43
N SER A 689 41.60 -6.01 33.52
CA SER A 689 42.22 -4.89 32.77
C SER A 689 41.29 -4.26 31.72
N VAL A 690 40.31 -5.02 31.21
CA VAL A 690 39.41 -4.58 30.12
C VAL A 690 38.10 -4.01 30.66
N LEU A 691 37.57 -4.57 31.75
CA LEU A 691 36.26 -4.21 32.33
C LEU A 691 36.16 -2.76 32.83
N ASN A 692 37.29 -2.12 33.17
CA ASN A 692 37.32 -0.77 33.73
C ASN A 692 36.97 0.37 32.75
N ASN A 693 36.86 0.09 31.44
CA ASN A 693 36.52 1.09 30.40
C ASN A 693 35.17 0.81 29.69
N VAL A 694 34.31 -0.03 30.24
CA VAL A 694 33.00 -0.36 29.63
C VAL A 694 31.99 0.78 29.81
N ASP A 695 31.52 1.38 28.70
CA ASP A 695 30.46 2.40 28.71
C ASP A 695 29.12 1.81 29.19
N LYS A 696 28.79 2.08 30.46
CA LYS A 696 27.55 1.63 31.10
C LYS A 696 26.29 2.22 30.47
N SER A 697 26.39 3.27 29.63
CA SER A 697 25.24 3.87 28.91
C SER A 697 24.77 3.05 27.70
N ALA A 698 25.54 2.04 27.29
CA ALA A 698 25.17 1.13 26.21
C ALA A 698 24.19 0.02 26.65
N TYR A 699 24.18 -0.34 27.93
CA TYR A 699 23.46 -1.49 28.46
C TYR A 699 22.01 -1.17 28.85
N GLY A 700 21.13 -2.16 28.78
CA GLY A 700 19.72 -2.03 29.16
C GLY A 700 19.46 -2.46 30.60
N THR A 701 18.17 -2.55 30.96
CA THR A 701 17.75 -2.83 32.34
C THR A 701 17.99 -4.29 32.79
N ALA A 702 18.45 -5.18 31.90
CA ALA A 702 18.99 -6.49 32.26
C ALA A 702 20.31 -6.41 33.06
N LEU A 703 21.07 -5.31 32.95
CA LEU A 703 22.33 -5.12 33.68
C LEU A 703 22.15 -5.18 35.20
N LEU A 704 20.95 -4.83 35.71
CA LEU A 704 20.62 -4.79 37.13
C LEU A 704 19.88 -6.04 37.62
N ALA A 705 19.67 -7.05 36.76
CA ALA A 705 18.90 -8.25 37.08
C ALA A 705 19.71 -9.36 37.80
N PHE A 706 21.01 -9.13 38.04
CA PHE A 706 21.95 -10.09 38.64
C PHE A 706 22.82 -9.42 39.71
N PRO A 707 23.27 -10.15 40.76
CA PRO A 707 24.16 -9.60 41.79
C PRO A 707 25.55 -9.20 41.28
N LYS A 708 26.07 -9.90 40.25
CA LYS A 708 27.34 -9.55 39.60
C LYS A 708 27.11 -8.74 38.33
N GLN A 709 27.91 -7.70 38.14
CA GLN A 709 27.82 -6.85 36.94
C GLN A 709 28.14 -7.62 35.65
N GLU A 710 29.02 -8.62 35.70
CA GLU A 710 29.40 -9.48 34.56
C GLU A 710 28.23 -10.34 34.08
N GLU A 711 27.49 -10.96 35.01
CA GLU A 711 26.29 -11.75 34.70
C GLU A 711 25.18 -10.88 34.07
N GLY A 712 25.05 -9.63 34.54
CA GLY A 712 24.16 -8.62 33.94
C GLY A 712 24.61 -8.13 32.55
N ILE A 713 25.93 -8.07 32.30
CA ILE A 713 26.51 -7.78 30.97
C ILE A 713 26.20 -8.94 30.00
N GLU A 714 26.48 -10.19 30.39
CA GLU A 714 26.13 -11.37 29.59
C GLU A 714 24.62 -11.39 29.26
N ALA A 715 23.76 -11.13 30.24
CA ALA A 715 22.31 -11.10 30.05
C ALA A 715 21.88 -10.06 28.99
N CYS A 716 22.54 -8.90 28.94
CA CYS A 716 22.26 -7.89 27.91
C CYS A 716 22.61 -8.42 26.50
N HIS A 717 23.77 -9.06 26.32
CA HIS A 717 24.19 -9.62 25.01
C HIS A 717 23.34 -10.83 24.59
N ALA A 718 22.93 -11.68 25.55
CA ALA A 718 22.01 -12.78 25.31
C ALA A 718 20.63 -12.27 24.84
N ILE A 719 20.07 -11.26 25.51
CA ILE A 719 18.77 -10.67 25.13
C ILE A 719 18.89 -9.84 23.83
N ALA A 720 20.06 -9.27 23.52
CA ALA A 720 20.35 -8.70 22.20
C ALA A 720 20.31 -9.78 21.10
N SER A 721 20.82 -10.98 21.36
CA SER A 721 20.72 -12.13 20.43
C SER A 721 19.25 -12.51 20.16
N LEU A 722 18.36 -12.47 21.17
CA LEU A 722 16.91 -12.60 20.93
C LEU A 722 16.33 -11.47 20.07
N CYS A 723 16.81 -10.23 20.24
CA CYS A 723 16.39 -9.11 19.40
C CYS A 723 16.79 -9.33 17.92
N GLU A 724 17.91 -10.00 17.67
CA GLU A 724 18.26 -10.45 16.32
C GLU A 724 17.33 -11.56 15.83
N VAL A 725 17.08 -12.61 16.62
CA VAL A 725 16.13 -13.69 16.24
C VAL A 725 14.78 -13.11 15.82
N CYS A 726 14.18 -12.19 16.59
CA CYS A 726 12.93 -11.54 16.24
C CYS A 726 13.02 -10.64 14.98
N THR A 727 14.20 -10.07 14.69
CA THR A 727 14.41 -9.23 13.50
C THR A 727 14.58 -10.08 12.25
N ILE A 728 15.32 -11.18 12.35
CA ILE A 728 15.54 -12.14 11.26
C ILE A 728 14.23 -12.88 10.94
N ASP A 729 13.49 -13.34 11.96
CA ASP A 729 12.18 -13.98 11.78
C ASP A 729 11.18 -13.08 11.05
N SER A 730 11.19 -11.79 11.39
CA SER A 730 10.38 -10.77 10.71
C SER A 730 10.77 -10.60 9.23
N LEU A 731 12.07 -10.66 8.89
CA LEU A 731 12.52 -10.61 7.49
C LEU A 731 12.14 -11.88 6.70
N ILE A 732 12.28 -13.06 7.32
CA ILE A 732 11.91 -14.35 6.72
C ILE A 732 10.40 -14.39 6.44
N SER A 733 9.59 -14.11 7.45
CA SER A 733 8.13 -14.27 7.41
C SER A 733 7.40 -13.22 6.57
N ASN A 734 7.84 -11.96 6.58
CA ASN A 734 7.14 -10.87 5.86
C ASN A 734 7.64 -10.65 4.43
N PHE A 735 8.84 -11.12 4.08
CA PHE A 735 9.46 -10.82 2.78
C PHE A 735 10.02 -12.05 2.05
N ILE A 736 10.93 -12.82 2.67
CA ILE A 736 11.64 -13.89 1.96
C ILE A 736 10.70 -15.06 1.57
N LEU A 737 9.85 -15.53 2.48
CA LEU A 737 8.89 -16.59 2.18
C LEU A 737 7.75 -16.11 1.25
N PRO A 738 7.07 -14.96 1.47
CA PRO A 738 5.97 -14.51 0.61
C PRO A 738 6.35 -14.23 -0.85
N LEU A 739 7.61 -13.91 -1.15
CA LEU A 739 8.09 -13.68 -2.53
C LEU A 739 8.42 -14.98 -3.29
N GLN A 740 8.68 -16.08 -2.58
CA GLN A 740 8.96 -17.39 -3.19
C GLN A 740 7.70 -18.20 -3.51
N GLY A 741 6.57 -17.92 -2.87
CA GLY A 741 5.32 -18.66 -3.03
C GLY A 741 4.74 -18.63 -4.45
N SER A 742 4.27 -19.77 -4.96
CA SER A 742 3.66 -19.89 -6.29
C SER A 742 2.35 -19.10 -6.40
N ASN A 743 1.58 -19.04 -5.31
CA ASN A 743 0.29 -18.38 -5.15
C ASN A 743 0.27 -16.89 -5.54
N VAL A 744 1.40 -16.18 -5.42
CA VAL A 744 1.51 -14.76 -5.78
C VAL A 744 2.19 -14.51 -7.13
N SER A 745 2.43 -15.56 -7.92
CA SER A 745 3.19 -15.49 -9.17
C SER A 745 2.51 -16.09 -10.37
N SER A 746 2.67 -15.45 -11.52
CA SER A 746 2.27 -16.01 -12.82
C SER A 746 3.17 -17.18 -13.24
N LYS A 747 2.72 -17.93 -14.25
CA LYS A 747 3.49 -18.96 -14.97
C LYS A 747 4.79 -18.42 -15.57
N ARG A 748 4.94 -17.10 -15.68
CA ARG A 748 6.12 -16.37 -16.18
C ARG A 748 7.11 -15.97 -15.06
N GLY A 749 6.89 -16.41 -13.82
CA GLY A 749 7.80 -16.16 -12.68
C GLY A 749 7.76 -14.75 -12.12
N ARG A 750 6.87 -13.88 -12.60
CA ARG A 750 6.66 -12.52 -12.08
C ARG A 750 5.68 -12.56 -10.90
N VAL A 751 5.87 -11.68 -9.93
CA VAL A 751 5.04 -11.53 -8.72
C VAL A 751 4.04 -10.40 -8.93
N HIS A 752 2.77 -10.63 -8.59
CA HIS A 752 1.65 -9.75 -8.90
C HIS A 752 0.84 -9.43 -7.63
N CYS A 753 1.08 -8.25 -7.03
CA CYS A 753 0.32 -7.78 -5.87
C CYS A 753 -0.96 -7.04 -6.27
N SER A 754 -2.03 -7.14 -5.48
CA SER A 754 -3.22 -6.28 -5.68
C SER A 754 -3.04 -4.90 -5.05
N LEU A 755 -3.22 -3.85 -5.86
CA LEU A 755 -3.14 -2.44 -5.55
C LEU A 755 -4.51 -1.89 -5.16
N ASN A 756 -4.58 -1.07 -4.11
CA ASN A 756 -5.83 -0.55 -3.57
C ASN A 756 -5.71 0.94 -3.24
N ILE A 757 -6.66 1.78 -3.68
CA ILE A 757 -6.77 3.22 -3.33
C ILE A 757 -7.50 3.48 -1.99
N ASN A 758 -7.65 2.43 -1.17
CA ASN A 758 -8.55 2.41 -0.01
C ASN A 758 -7.98 3.06 1.26
N THR A 759 -6.74 3.58 1.25
CA THR A 759 -6.13 4.26 2.41
C THR A 759 -6.77 5.64 2.65
N GLU A 760 -6.91 6.05 3.91
CA GLU A 760 -7.63 7.28 4.29
C GLU A 760 -7.08 8.58 3.66
N THR A 761 -5.80 8.63 3.31
CA THR A 761 -5.16 9.76 2.60
C THR A 761 -5.23 9.61 1.07
N GLY A 762 -5.39 8.38 0.56
CA GLY A 762 -5.43 8.06 -0.87
C GLY A 762 -4.11 7.59 -1.46
N ARG A 763 -3.05 7.38 -0.64
CA ARG A 763 -1.88 6.60 -1.07
C ARG A 763 -2.30 5.19 -1.49
N LEU A 764 -1.57 4.59 -2.42
CA LEU A 764 -1.75 3.18 -2.76
C LEU A 764 -1.36 2.27 -1.58
N SER A 765 -1.99 1.10 -1.53
CA SER A 765 -1.61 0.00 -0.64
C SER A 765 -1.60 -1.31 -1.42
N ALA A 766 -0.53 -2.10 -1.27
CA ALA A 766 -0.34 -3.39 -1.93
C ALA A 766 -0.63 -4.56 -0.98
N ARG A 767 -1.16 -5.67 -1.51
CA ARG A 767 -1.35 -6.94 -0.80
C ARG A 767 -1.02 -8.12 -1.72
N ARG A 768 -0.64 -9.26 -1.13
CA ARG A 768 -0.35 -10.54 -1.83
C ARG A 768 0.74 -10.44 -2.91
N PRO A 769 2.00 -10.10 -2.56
CA PRO A 769 2.50 -9.73 -1.25
C PRO A 769 2.45 -8.21 -1.02
N ASN A 770 2.86 -7.73 0.16
CA ASN A 770 2.89 -6.29 0.45
C ASN A 770 4.16 -5.62 -0.10
N LEU A 771 4.15 -5.29 -1.40
CA LEU A 771 5.27 -4.61 -2.06
C LEU A 771 5.47 -3.14 -1.64
N GLN A 772 4.52 -2.53 -0.93
CA GLN A 772 4.65 -1.14 -0.43
C GLN A 772 5.56 -1.03 0.81
N ASN A 773 5.69 -2.09 1.63
CA ASN A 773 6.34 -2.02 2.94
C ASN A 773 7.69 -2.76 3.02
N GLN A 774 8.45 -2.78 1.93
CA GLN A 774 9.75 -3.46 1.87
C GLN A 774 10.78 -2.82 2.82
N PRO A 775 11.66 -3.61 3.48
CA PRO A 775 12.51 -3.13 4.57
C PRO A 775 13.42 -1.99 4.10
N ALA A 776 13.59 -0.92 4.88
CA ALA A 776 14.46 0.19 4.49
C ALA A 776 15.92 -0.29 4.29
N LEU A 777 16.69 0.34 3.38
CA LEU A 777 18.03 -0.15 3.01
C LEU A 777 18.96 -0.36 4.21
N GLU A 778 18.89 0.53 5.21
CA GLU A 778 19.67 0.44 6.46
C GLU A 778 19.20 -0.65 7.44
N LYS A 779 18.21 -1.45 7.04
CA LYS A 779 17.64 -2.60 7.78
C LYS A 779 17.52 -3.86 6.92
N ASP A 780 17.88 -3.77 5.64
CA ASP A 780 17.72 -4.84 4.65
C ASP A 780 18.91 -5.82 4.72
N ARG A 781 19.04 -6.53 5.85
CA ARG A 781 20.17 -7.44 6.20
C ARG A 781 20.50 -8.44 5.09
N TYR A 782 19.47 -8.91 4.38
CA TYR A 782 19.57 -9.89 3.30
C TYR A 782 19.37 -9.30 1.90
N LYS A 783 19.42 -7.97 1.76
CA LYS A 783 19.25 -7.21 0.50
C LYS A 783 18.06 -7.72 -0.33
N ILE A 784 16.89 -7.85 0.29
CA ILE A 784 15.65 -8.32 -0.33
C ILE A 784 15.30 -7.55 -1.61
N ARG A 785 15.63 -6.25 -1.71
CA ARG A 785 15.47 -5.49 -2.97
C ARG A 785 16.30 -6.02 -4.14
N GLN A 786 17.41 -6.72 -3.89
CA GLN A 786 18.28 -7.26 -4.93
C GLN A 786 17.59 -8.43 -5.67
N ALA A 787 16.63 -9.09 -5.04
CA ALA A 787 15.81 -10.12 -5.67
C ALA A 787 14.87 -9.57 -6.77
N PHE A 788 14.52 -8.28 -6.74
CA PHE A 788 13.63 -7.67 -7.73
C PHE A 788 14.46 -7.21 -8.94
N ILE A 789 14.30 -7.91 -10.06
CA ILE A 789 15.17 -7.81 -11.23
C ILE A 789 14.39 -7.39 -12.49
N ALA A 790 15.12 -6.89 -13.50
CA ALA A 790 14.61 -6.79 -14.86
C ALA A 790 14.59 -8.18 -15.54
N ALA A 791 13.74 -8.38 -16.55
CA ALA A 791 13.85 -9.53 -17.44
C ALA A 791 15.11 -9.42 -18.33
N PRO A 792 15.63 -10.54 -18.88
CA PRO A 792 16.81 -10.52 -19.74
C PRO A 792 16.68 -9.54 -20.92
N GLY A 793 17.68 -8.67 -21.07
CA GLY A 793 17.70 -7.58 -22.07
C GLY A 793 17.07 -6.26 -21.59
N ASN A 794 16.18 -6.29 -20.60
CA ASN A 794 15.59 -5.10 -19.99
C ASN A 794 16.48 -4.53 -18.87
N SER A 795 16.20 -3.28 -18.49
CA SER A 795 16.68 -2.64 -17.27
C SER A 795 15.49 -2.07 -16.49
N LEU A 796 15.65 -1.90 -15.17
CA LEU A 796 14.72 -1.15 -14.35
C LEU A 796 15.11 0.33 -14.34
N ILE A 797 14.12 1.22 -14.49
CA ILE A 797 14.22 2.62 -14.04
C ILE A 797 13.54 2.69 -12.68
N VAL A 798 14.24 3.26 -11.69
CA VAL A 798 13.68 3.58 -10.38
C VAL A 798 13.82 5.07 -10.18
N ALA A 799 12.69 5.75 -9.96
CA ALA A 799 12.62 7.21 -9.87
C ALA A 799 11.78 7.63 -8.65
N ASP A 800 12.33 8.48 -7.80
CA ASP A 800 11.78 8.87 -6.50
C ASP A 800 11.75 10.40 -6.34
N TYR A 801 10.75 10.93 -5.65
CA TYR A 801 10.63 12.37 -5.42
C TYR A 801 11.45 12.83 -4.20
N GLY A 802 12.33 13.81 -4.43
CA GLY A 802 13.13 14.45 -3.38
C GLY A 802 12.26 15.17 -2.34
N GLN A 803 11.87 14.46 -1.28
CA GLN A 803 11.11 14.97 -0.12
C GLN A 803 9.73 15.58 -0.48
N LEU A 804 8.95 14.88 -1.30
CA LEU A 804 7.64 15.32 -1.84
C LEU A 804 6.72 15.99 -0.80
N GLU A 805 6.47 15.33 0.33
CA GLU A 805 5.59 15.85 1.38
C GLU A 805 6.06 17.20 1.97
N LEU A 806 7.37 17.44 2.06
CA LEU A 806 7.89 18.73 2.56
C LEU A 806 7.81 19.84 1.50
N ARG A 807 7.95 19.52 0.21
CA ARG A 807 7.72 20.46 -0.90
C ARG A 807 6.26 20.87 -0.98
N ILE A 808 5.35 19.91 -0.79
CA ILE A 808 3.91 20.15 -0.68
C ILE A 808 3.58 21.00 0.55
N LEU A 809 4.16 20.72 1.72
CA LEU A 809 3.97 21.55 2.91
C LEU A 809 4.46 22.99 2.69
N ALA A 810 5.59 23.19 2.02
CA ALA A 810 6.12 24.52 1.68
C ALA A 810 5.14 25.30 0.78
N HIS A 811 4.59 24.66 -0.25
CA HIS A 811 3.59 25.26 -1.13
C HIS A 811 2.27 25.57 -0.42
N LEU A 812 1.70 24.61 0.32
CA LEU A 812 0.39 24.76 0.98
C LEU A 812 0.42 25.78 2.13
N SER A 813 1.55 25.94 2.81
CA SER A 813 1.74 26.94 3.89
C SER A 813 2.24 28.29 3.40
N ASP A 814 2.75 28.38 2.17
CA ASP A 814 3.46 29.55 1.62
C ASP A 814 4.69 30.00 2.44
N CYS A 815 5.33 29.04 3.13
CA CYS A 815 6.43 29.29 4.06
C CYS A 815 7.71 29.68 3.32
N LYS A 816 8.02 30.98 3.29
CA LYS A 816 9.17 31.57 2.57
C LYS A 816 10.49 30.84 2.82
N SER A 817 10.85 30.62 4.10
CA SER A 817 12.06 29.89 4.48
C SER A 817 12.14 28.48 3.85
N MET A 818 11.01 27.78 3.70
CA MET A 818 10.99 26.47 3.03
C MET A 818 11.06 26.61 1.50
N LEU A 819 10.33 27.57 0.91
CA LEU A 819 10.37 27.84 -0.53
C LEU A 819 11.78 28.24 -0.99
N GLU A 820 12.45 29.09 -0.23
CA GLU A 820 13.82 29.54 -0.46
C GLU A 820 14.82 28.40 -0.27
N ALA A 821 14.71 27.60 0.81
CA ALA A 821 15.57 26.44 1.02
C ALA A 821 15.45 25.39 -0.09
N PHE A 822 14.26 25.18 -0.68
CA PHE A 822 14.09 24.27 -1.81
C PHE A 822 14.57 24.82 -3.16
N ARG A 823 14.59 26.15 -3.33
CA ARG A 823 15.19 26.82 -4.52
C ARG A 823 16.70 26.93 -4.44
N ALA A 824 17.25 27.05 -3.23
CA ALA A 824 18.69 27.11 -2.98
C ALA A 824 19.39 25.75 -3.17
N GLY A 825 18.64 24.66 -3.28
CA GLY A 825 19.15 23.32 -3.58
C GLY A 825 19.34 22.41 -2.37
N GLY A 826 19.78 21.18 -2.68
CA GLY A 826 20.38 20.27 -1.72
C GLY A 826 19.47 19.59 -0.71
N ASP A 827 20.14 19.02 0.29
CA ASP A 827 19.49 18.26 1.35
C ASP A 827 18.89 19.20 2.41
N PHE A 828 17.57 19.39 2.29
CA PHE A 828 16.74 20.16 3.21
C PHE A 828 16.94 19.75 4.69
N HIS A 829 17.23 18.48 4.98
CA HIS A 829 17.50 18.00 6.34
C HIS A 829 18.84 18.46 6.90
N SER A 830 19.89 18.57 6.07
CA SER A 830 21.19 19.13 6.41
C SER A 830 21.10 20.62 6.69
N ARG A 831 20.38 21.37 5.84
CA ARG A 831 20.04 22.78 6.08
C ARG A 831 19.25 22.96 7.39
N THR A 832 18.37 22.02 7.74
CA THR A 832 17.67 22.02 9.04
C THR A 832 18.62 21.73 10.20
N ALA A 833 19.51 20.75 10.09
CA ALA A 833 20.48 20.39 11.14
C ALA A 833 21.45 21.55 11.44
N MET A 834 21.90 22.27 10.42
CA MET A 834 22.70 23.48 10.53
C MET A 834 22.00 24.61 11.32
N ASN A 835 20.65 24.68 11.26
CA ASN A 835 19.89 25.63 12.09
C ASN A 835 19.52 25.09 13.48
N MET A 836 19.62 23.79 13.71
CA MET A 836 19.42 23.16 15.03
C MET A 836 20.68 23.14 15.89
N TYR A 837 21.87 23.06 15.27
CA TYR A 837 23.13 22.80 15.96
C TYR A 837 24.22 23.81 15.59
N GLN A 838 24.59 24.65 16.55
CA GLN A 838 25.57 25.73 16.36
C GLN A 838 26.95 25.22 15.87
N HIS A 839 27.43 24.08 16.37
CA HIS A 839 28.69 23.48 15.93
C HIS A 839 28.65 23.01 14.45
N ILE A 840 27.48 22.65 13.93
CA ILE A 840 27.31 22.28 12.51
C ILE A 840 27.35 23.53 11.64
N ARG A 841 26.73 24.62 12.08
CA ARG A 841 26.83 25.92 11.41
C ARG A 841 28.29 26.37 11.33
N GLU A 842 29.03 26.34 12.42
CA GLU A 842 30.45 26.69 12.45
C GLU A 842 31.31 25.80 11.54
N ALA A 843 31.01 24.50 11.42
CA ALA A 843 31.70 23.61 10.49
C ALA A 843 31.38 23.92 9.01
N VAL A 844 30.14 24.31 8.69
CA VAL A 844 29.76 24.78 7.34
C VAL A 844 30.43 26.12 7.02
N ASP A 845 30.38 27.09 7.94
CA ASP A 845 30.89 28.45 7.75
C ASP A 845 32.42 28.49 7.55
N LYS A 846 33.16 27.52 8.10
CA LYS A 846 34.60 27.32 7.85
C LYS A 846 34.92 26.50 6.59
N GLY A 847 33.93 25.87 5.96
CA GLY A 847 34.13 24.92 4.87
C GLY A 847 34.66 23.54 5.29
N GLU A 848 34.61 23.19 6.58
CA GLU A 848 34.96 21.84 7.09
C GLU A 848 33.98 20.77 6.58
N VAL A 849 32.71 21.15 6.33
CA VAL A 849 31.67 20.30 5.72
C VAL A 849 30.84 21.06 4.68
N LEU A 850 30.38 20.35 3.64
CA LEU A 850 29.56 20.92 2.57
C LEU A 850 28.07 20.59 2.75
N LEU A 851 27.17 21.54 2.47
CA LEU A 851 25.74 21.26 2.35
C LEU A 851 25.43 20.47 1.07
N GLU A 852 26.14 20.81 -0.01
CA GLU A 852 25.95 20.34 -1.38
C GLU A 852 27.29 20.25 -2.10
N TRP A 853 27.39 19.34 -3.07
CA TRP A 853 28.45 19.32 -4.06
C TRP A 853 27.90 18.68 -5.35
N TYR A 854 28.32 19.23 -6.49
CA TYR A 854 27.96 18.77 -7.81
C TYR A 854 29.26 18.40 -8.56
N PRO A 855 29.45 17.13 -8.96
CA PRO A 855 30.69 16.67 -9.57
C PRO A 855 31.00 17.41 -10.87
N GLN A 856 32.17 18.05 -10.90
CA GLN A 856 32.68 18.69 -12.13
C GLN A 856 33.41 17.65 -13.01
N PRO A 857 33.56 17.89 -14.33
CA PRO A 857 34.24 16.97 -15.24
C PRO A 857 35.72 16.71 -14.85
N GLY A 858 35.97 15.64 -14.10
CA GLY A 858 37.28 15.25 -13.58
C GLY A 858 37.36 15.10 -12.05
N GLU A 859 36.30 15.46 -11.31
CA GLU A 859 36.23 15.28 -9.85
C GLU A 859 35.38 14.06 -9.46
N ASP A 860 36.03 12.96 -9.05
CA ASP A 860 35.33 11.75 -8.59
C ASP A 860 34.75 11.87 -7.15
N LYS A 861 35.15 12.90 -6.39
CA LYS A 861 34.80 13.09 -4.96
C LYS A 861 34.73 14.58 -4.57
N PRO A 862 33.90 14.94 -3.58
CA PRO A 862 33.83 16.32 -3.07
C PRO A 862 35.13 16.73 -2.36
N PRO A 863 35.49 18.03 -2.36
CA PRO A 863 36.72 18.52 -1.74
C PRO A 863 36.66 18.53 -0.19
N ALA A 864 35.46 18.50 0.39
CA ALA A 864 35.21 18.33 1.81
C ALA A 864 33.97 17.42 2.02
N PRO A 865 33.86 16.67 3.13
CA PRO A 865 32.74 15.75 3.36
C PRO A 865 31.40 16.50 3.41
N LEU A 866 30.33 15.87 2.91
CA LEU A 866 28.99 16.45 3.01
C LEU A 866 28.48 16.34 4.46
N LEU A 867 27.76 17.36 4.93
CA LEU A 867 27.13 17.42 6.26
C LEU A 867 26.31 16.14 6.54
N LYS A 868 25.62 15.62 5.51
CA LYS A 868 24.82 14.39 5.59
C LYS A 868 25.62 13.14 6.01
N ASP A 869 26.92 13.13 5.72
CA ASP A 869 27.84 12.01 5.94
C ASP A 869 28.65 12.23 7.23
N ALA A 870 29.12 13.46 7.47
CA ALA A 870 29.86 13.84 8.69
C ALA A 870 28.97 13.93 9.95
N PHE A 871 27.80 14.58 9.85
CA PHE A 871 26.84 14.79 10.95
C PHE A 871 25.55 13.98 10.73
N GLY A 872 25.72 12.71 10.36
CA GLY A 872 24.61 11.81 9.98
C GLY A 872 23.60 11.51 11.10
N SER A 873 23.99 11.64 12.38
CA SER A 873 23.10 11.52 13.54
C SER A 873 22.18 12.74 13.67
N GLU A 874 22.76 13.93 13.54
CA GLU A 874 22.11 15.22 13.76
C GLU A 874 21.19 15.52 12.58
N ARG A 875 21.62 15.19 11.34
CA ARG A 875 20.75 15.12 10.17
C ARG A 875 19.58 14.14 10.38
N ARG A 876 19.77 13.01 11.06
CA ARG A 876 18.68 12.05 11.35
C ARG A 876 17.67 12.63 12.33
N LYS A 877 18.12 13.34 13.38
CA LYS A 877 17.25 14.12 14.28
C LYS A 877 16.49 15.22 13.52
N ALA A 878 17.17 15.97 12.64
CA ALA A 878 16.58 17.02 11.82
C ALA A 878 15.59 16.50 10.75
N LYS A 879 15.87 15.35 10.13
CA LYS A 879 14.92 14.62 9.26
C LYS A 879 13.67 14.25 10.06
N MET A 880 13.86 13.66 11.24
CA MET A 880 12.76 13.31 12.14
C MET A 880 11.95 14.52 12.58
N LEU A 881 12.56 15.68 12.84
CA LEU A 881 11.86 16.94 13.16
C LEU A 881 10.89 17.35 12.05
N ASN A 882 11.40 17.46 10.82
CA ASN A 882 10.64 17.94 9.67
C ASN A 882 9.40 17.08 9.40
N PHE A 883 9.55 15.74 9.38
CA PHE A 883 8.41 14.84 9.23
C PHE A 883 7.48 14.85 10.45
N SER A 884 8.02 14.94 11.67
CA SER A 884 7.20 15.04 12.89
C SER A 884 6.30 16.28 12.90
N ILE A 885 6.78 17.40 12.38
CA ILE A 885 6.01 18.64 12.24
C ILE A 885 4.97 18.52 11.12
N ALA A 886 5.30 17.92 9.97
CA ALA A 886 4.33 17.61 8.90
C ALA A 886 3.18 16.69 9.38
N TYR A 887 3.42 15.86 10.40
CA TYR A 887 2.43 14.98 11.01
C TYR A 887 1.81 15.50 12.33
N GLY A 888 2.15 16.72 12.77
CA GLY A 888 1.59 17.33 13.99
C GLY A 888 1.95 16.58 15.29
N LYS A 889 3.12 15.95 15.36
CA LYS A 889 3.63 15.27 16.56
C LYS A 889 4.02 16.29 17.65
N THR A 890 3.81 15.93 18.91
CA THR A 890 4.05 16.81 20.06
C THR A 890 5.52 16.77 20.53
N PRO A 891 6.02 17.82 21.22
CA PRO A 891 7.37 17.82 21.81
C PRO A 891 7.64 16.63 22.74
N VAL A 892 6.67 16.22 23.56
CA VAL A 892 6.74 15.00 24.40
C VAL A 892 7.01 13.74 23.57
N GLY A 893 6.41 13.66 22.37
CA GLY A 893 6.65 12.57 21.44
C GLY A 893 8.03 12.63 20.76
N LEU A 894 8.58 13.83 20.55
CA LEU A 894 9.92 14.03 19.98
C LEU A 894 11.01 13.74 21.02
N ALA A 895 10.85 14.22 22.25
CA ALA A 895 11.74 13.97 23.39
C ALA A 895 12.03 12.47 23.56
N ARG A 896 10.98 11.64 23.50
CA ARG A 896 11.08 10.18 23.59
C ARG A 896 11.83 9.53 22.42
N ASP A 897 11.64 10.03 21.20
CA ASP A 897 12.33 9.49 20.01
C ASP A 897 13.81 9.92 19.95
N TRP A 898 14.12 11.16 20.34
CA TRP A 898 15.48 11.70 20.41
C TRP A 898 16.26 11.28 21.67
N LYS A 899 15.56 10.80 22.70
CA LYS A 899 16.05 10.51 24.05
C LYS A 899 16.64 11.74 24.76
N VAL A 900 15.88 12.83 24.75
CA VAL A 900 16.22 14.13 25.37
C VAL A 900 15.11 14.59 26.33
N SER A 901 15.31 15.72 27.03
CA SER A 901 14.28 16.32 27.89
C SER A 901 13.08 16.83 27.08
N VAL A 902 11.92 16.99 27.72
CA VAL A 902 10.73 17.57 27.06
C VAL A 902 10.95 19.04 26.73
N GLU A 903 11.76 19.69 27.56
CA GLU A 903 12.21 21.08 27.51
C GLU A 903 13.10 21.31 26.28
N GLU A 904 14.20 20.55 26.13
CA GLU A 904 15.10 20.61 24.97
C GLU A 904 14.37 20.29 23.65
N ALA A 905 13.51 19.27 23.66
CA ALA A 905 12.70 18.92 22.50
C ALA A 905 11.73 20.04 22.12
N LYS A 906 11.18 20.76 23.10
CA LYS A 906 10.30 21.91 22.89
C LYS A 906 11.09 23.12 22.38
N GLU A 907 12.22 23.45 22.98
CA GLU A 907 13.07 24.58 22.54
C GLU A 907 13.53 24.42 21.09
N THR A 908 13.89 23.20 20.70
CA THR A 908 14.24 22.84 19.31
C THR A 908 13.06 23.03 18.34
N VAL A 909 11.84 22.66 18.76
CA VAL A 909 10.60 22.85 17.98
C VAL A 909 10.22 24.33 17.87
N ASP A 910 10.32 25.07 18.97
CA ASP A 910 10.02 26.50 19.03
C ASP A 910 11.04 27.32 18.20
N LEU A 911 12.31 26.89 18.14
CA LEU A 911 13.32 27.42 17.22
C LEU A 911 12.96 27.16 15.75
N TRP A 912 12.56 25.93 15.40
CA TRP A 912 12.15 25.58 14.02
C TRP A 912 10.96 26.41 13.54
N TYR A 913 9.96 26.62 14.42
CA TYR A 913 8.78 27.46 14.12
C TYR A 913 9.10 28.96 14.07
N ARG A 914 10.14 29.45 14.78
CA ARG A 914 10.54 30.87 14.77
C ARG A 914 10.81 31.38 13.35
N GLU A 915 11.43 30.55 12.52
CA GLU A 915 11.74 30.82 11.11
C GLU A 915 10.58 30.48 10.14
N ARG A 916 9.50 29.83 10.63
CA ARG A 916 8.48 29.13 9.81
C ARG A 916 7.07 29.34 10.37
N GLN A 917 6.76 30.58 10.74
CA GLN A 917 5.48 30.97 11.36
C GLN A 917 4.26 30.72 10.45
N GLU A 918 4.46 30.72 9.14
CA GLU A 918 3.46 30.39 8.12
C GLU A 918 2.96 28.95 8.26
N VAL A 919 3.86 28.00 8.57
CA VAL A 919 3.50 26.59 8.81
C VAL A 919 2.60 26.47 10.03
N LEU A 920 2.90 27.19 11.12
CA LEU A 920 2.08 27.18 12.33
C LEU A 920 0.69 27.77 12.09
N LYS A 921 0.60 28.92 11.40
CA LYS A 921 -0.67 29.54 10.98
C LYS A 921 -1.49 28.61 10.09
N TRP A 922 -0.84 27.95 9.13
CA TRP A 922 -1.47 26.99 8.24
C TRP A 922 -2.01 25.76 8.99
N GLN A 923 -1.23 25.19 9.93
CA GLN A 923 -1.69 24.09 10.78
C GLN A 923 -2.92 24.49 11.63
N GLN A 924 -2.90 25.70 12.20
CA GLN A 924 -4.04 26.24 12.95
C GLN A 924 -5.29 26.37 12.06
N ALA A 925 -5.13 26.88 10.84
CA ALA A 925 -6.22 26.97 9.86
C ALA A 925 -6.78 25.59 9.47
N ARG A 926 -5.94 24.57 9.25
CA ARG A 926 -6.40 23.19 8.98
C ARG A 926 -7.16 22.57 10.15
N LYS A 927 -6.73 22.82 11.39
CA LYS A 927 -7.47 22.42 12.60
C LYS A 927 -8.81 23.13 12.70
N GLN A 928 -8.88 24.41 12.31
CA GLN A 928 -10.12 25.18 12.31
C GLN A 928 -11.10 24.70 11.22
N GLU A 929 -10.62 24.44 10.00
CA GLU A 929 -11.40 23.83 8.90
C GLU A 929 -12.02 22.50 9.35
N ALA A 930 -11.22 21.60 9.95
CA ALA A 930 -11.74 20.34 10.48
C ALA A 930 -12.78 20.50 11.61
N ARG A 931 -12.69 21.56 12.43
CA ARG A 931 -13.66 21.89 13.49
C ARG A 931 -14.95 22.50 12.94
N GLN A 932 -14.89 23.26 11.85
CA GLN A 932 -16.02 24.01 11.29
C GLN A 932 -16.76 23.21 10.19
N ASP A 933 -16.02 22.71 9.21
CA ASP A 933 -16.57 22.00 8.03
C ASP A 933 -16.68 20.48 8.23
N GLY A 934 -16.07 19.94 9.30
CA GLY A 934 -16.01 18.50 9.57
C GLY A 934 -15.12 17.72 8.59
N ARG A 935 -14.27 18.40 7.81
CA ARG A 935 -13.41 17.82 6.76
C ARG A 935 -12.18 18.69 6.48
N VAL A 936 -11.23 18.15 5.72
CA VAL A 936 -10.15 18.90 5.05
C VAL A 936 -9.93 18.39 3.62
N HIS A 937 -9.25 19.17 2.78
CA HIS A 937 -9.08 18.88 1.36
C HIS A 937 -7.61 18.71 0.93
N THR A 938 -7.34 17.92 -0.12
CA THR A 938 -6.04 17.85 -0.81
C THR A 938 -5.91 18.95 -1.87
N LEU A 939 -4.73 19.07 -2.48
CA LEU A 939 -4.41 20.01 -3.55
C LEU A 939 -5.35 19.87 -4.77
N LEU A 940 -5.75 18.64 -5.12
CA LEU A 940 -6.75 18.39 -6.18
C LEU A 940 -8.20 18.27 -5.64
N GLY A 941 -8.45 18.69 -4.40
CA GLY A 941 -9.80 18.83 -3.85
C GLY A 941 -10.43 17.57 -3.27
N ARG A 942 -9.71 16.43 -3.17
CA ARG A 942 -10.25 15.24 -2.49
C ARG A 942 -10.43 15.55 -1.01
N ALA A 943 -11.62 15.28 -0.48
CA ALA A 943 -11.93 15.54 0.93
C ALA A 943 -11.63 14.33 1.82
N ARG A 944 -11.13 14.57 3.04
CA ARG A 944 -11.22 13.62 4.16
C ARG A 944 -12.20 14.12 5.20
N ILE A 945 -13.20 13.30 5.50
CA ILE A 945 -14.31 13.63 6.40
C ILE A 945 -14.01 13.10 7.81
N PHE A 946 -14.41 13.84 8.84
CA PHE A 946 -14.21 13.52 10.26
C PHE A 946 -15.54 13.48 11.03
N PRO A 947 -16.39 12.44 10.86
CA PRO A 947 -17.74 12.40 11.44
C PRO A 947 -17.76 12.60 12.97
N SER A 948 -16.75 12.08 13.66
CA SER A 948 -16.64 12.16 15.12
C SER A 948 -16.16 13.52 15.65
N MET A 949 -15.92 14.54 14.83
CA MET A 949 -15.29 15.79 15.31
C MET A 949 -16.20 16.59 16.26
N ALA A 950 -17.51 16.60 16.05
CA ALA A 950 -18.45 17.27 16.96
C ALA A 950 -18.51 16.56 18.34
N HIS A 951 -18.84 15.27 18.33
CA HIS A 951 -19.18 14.49 19.54
C HIS A 951 -18.03 13.71 20.16
N GLY A 952 -16.84 13.69 19.53
CA GLY A 952 -15.70 12.91 20.00
C GLY A 952 -15.06 13.42 21.30
N SER A 953 -14.39 12.52 22.01
CA SER A 953 -13.61 12.84 23.21
C SER A 953 -12.39 13.72 22.89
N ASN A 954 -11.79 14.34 23.90
CA ASN A 954 -10.60 15.19 23.71
C ASN A 954 -9.43 14.42 23.07
N ALA A 955 -9.26 13.14 23.38
CA ALA A 955 -8.28 12.27 22.72
C ALA A 955 -8.61 12.08 21.21
N GLN A 956 -9.86 11.75 20.88
CA GLN A 956 -10.32 11.59 19.49
C GLN A 956 -10.17 12.90 18.69
N LYS A 957 -10.55 14.04 19.27
CA LYS A 957 -10.34 15.38 18.69
C LYS A 957 -8.85 15.65 18.44
N GLY A 958 -7.96 15.29 19.37
CA GLY A 958 -6.51 15.36 19.17
C GLY A 958 -5.96 14.41 18.08
N HIS A 959 -6.60 13.27 17.81
CA HIS A 959 -6.29 12.43 16.64
C HIS A 959 -6.80 13.06 15.33
N ILE A 960 -8.02 13.59 15.32
CA ILE A 960 -8.59 14.29 14.15
C ILE A 960 -7.77 15.53 13.78
N GLU A 961 -7.32 16.33 14.75
CA GLU A 961 -6.49 17.52 14.47
C GLU A 961 -5.13 17.17 13.84
N ARG A 962 -4.53 16.03 14.20
CA ARG A 962 -3.31 15.53 13.54
C ARG A 962 -3.62 15.02 12.12
N ALA A 963 -4.73 14.31 11.95
CA ALA A 963 -5.20 13.89 10.63
C ALA A 963 -5.54 15.08 9.71
N ALA A 964 -6.08 16.18 10.26
CA ALA A 964 -6.40 17.41 9.54
C ALA A 964 -5.15 18.14 9.01
N ILE A 965 -4.03 18.06 9.74
CA ILE A 965 -2.71 18.57 9.31
C ILE A 965 -2.07 17.63 8.27
N ASN A 966 -2.07 16.33 8.55
CA ASN A 966 -1.40 15.32 7.72
C ASN A 966 -2.07 15.11 6.35
N THR A 967 -3.41 15.11 6.27
CA THR A 967 -4.11 14.72 5.03
C THR A 967 -3.86 15.65 3.85
N PRO A 968 -3.91 17.00 3.99
CA PRO A 968 -3.59 17.90 2.89
C PRO A 968 -2.18 17.70 2.36
N VAL A 969 -1.22 17.27 3.19
CA VAL A 969 0.15 16.95 2.76
C VAL A 969 0.22 15.58 2.08
N GLN A 970 -0.01 14.51 2.84
CA GLN A 970 0.15 13.13 2.38
C GLN A 970 -0.86 12.74 1.28
N GLY A 971 -2.06 13.29 1.32
CA GLY A 971 -3.06 13.10 0.28
C GLY A 971 -2.72 13.82 -1.02
N SER A 972 -2.10 15.01 -0.94
CA SER A 972 -1.59 15.69 -2.15
C SER A 972 -0.33 15.02 -2.70
N ALA A 973 0.47 14.35 -1.86
CA ALA A 973 1.58 13.51 -2.34
C ALA A 973 1.07 12.33 -3.17
N ALA A 974 0.00 11.67 -2.71
CA ALA A 974 -0.71 10.67 -3.50
C ALA A 974 -1.32 11.25 -4.79
N ASP A 975 -1.85 12.48 -4.76
CA ASP A 975 -2.36 13.15 -5.96
C ASP A 975 -1.24 13.42 -6.99
N VAL A 976 -0.07 13.91 -6.52
CA VAL A 976 1.11 14.13 -7.38
C VAL A 976 1.60 12.81 -7.99
N ALA A 977 1.75 11.75 -7.19
CA ALA A 977 2.20 10.44 -7.68
C ALA A 977 1.21 9.86 -8.71
N MET A 978 -0.10 9.91 -8.44
CA MET A 978 -1.16 9.53 -9.38
C MET A 978 -1.03 10.32 -10.70
N CYS A 979 -0.88 11.64 -10.63
CA CYS A 979 -0.74 12.49 -11.82
C CYS A 979 0.54 12.16 -12.61
N ALA A 980 1.66 11.88 -11.94
CA ALA A 980 2.93 11.50 -12.57
C ALA A 980 2.82 10.16 -13.32
N MET A 981 2.27 9.13 -12.66
CA MET A 981 1.98 7.83 -13.27
C MET A 981 1.07 7.97 -14.49
N LEU A 982 0.09 8.89 -14.44
CA LEU A 982 -0.76 9.22 -15.58
C LEU A 982 -0.02 9.94 -16.70
N GLN A 983 1.00 10.79 -16.45
CA GLN A 983 1.83 11.35 -17.53
C GLN A 983 2.74 10.28 -18.14
N ILE A 984 3.39 9.46 -17.32
CA ILE A 984 4.20 8.31 -17.78
C ILE A 984 3.34 7.40 -18.67
N SER A 985 2.15 7.03 -18.22
CA SER A 985 1.21 6.20 -19.00
C SER A 985 0.61 6.91 -20.22
N LYS A 986 0.70 8.24 -20.33
CA LYS A 986 0.28 9.00 -21.51
C LYS A 986 1.41 9.15 -22.53
N ASN A 987 2.67 9.21 -22.10
CA ASN A 987 3.84 9.41 -22.95
C ASN A 987 3.98 8.32 -24.04
N ASP A 988 3.77 8.69 -25.30
CA ASP A 988 3.83 7.75 -26.43
C ASP A 988 5.26 7.34 -26.83
N CYS A 989 6.28 8.11 -26.43
CA CYS A 989 7.66 7.73 -26.70
C CYS A 989 8.09 6.57 -25.78
N LEU A 990 7.81 6.66 -24.48
CA LEU A 990 8.04 5.55 -23.53
C LEU A 990 7.35 4.26 -23.99
N LYS A 991 6.09 4.32 -24.46
CA LYS A 991 5.37 3.17 -25.02
C LYS A 991 6.07 2.59 -26.25
N LYS A 992 6.49 3.44 -27.20
CA LYS A 992 7.18 3.01 -28.44
C LYS A 992 8.56 2.42 -28.16
N LEU A 993 9.24 2.89 -27.12
CA LEU A 993 10.49 2.33 -26.60
C LEU A 993 10.27 1.04 -25.77
N GLY A 994 9.02 0.60 -25.55
CA GLY A 994 8.71 -0.63 -24.82
C GLY A 994 8.69 -0.52 -23.30
N TRP A 995 8.72 0.69 -22.73
CA TRP A 995 8.76 0.89 -21.28
C TRP A 995 7.39 0.73 -20.62
N LYS A 996 7.35 -0.09 -19.57
CA LYS A 996 6.17 -0.47 -18.79
C LYS A 996 6.33 0.05 -17.36
N LEU A 997 5.28 0.67 -16.81
CA LEU A 997 5.21 1.00 -15.39
C LEU A 997 4.81 -0.26 -14.60
N LEU A 998 5.68 -0.72 -13.70
CA LEU A 998 5.44 -1.94 -12.92
C LEU A 998 4.82 -1.63 -11.56
N LEU A 999 5.46 -0.75 -10.79
CA LEU A 999 5.14 -0.52 -9.39
C LEU A 999 5.23 0.96 -9.02
N GLN A 1000 4.55 1.30 -7.94
CA GLN A 1000 4.61 2.57 -7.23
C GLN A 1000 4.79 2.21 -5.75
N ILE A 1001 5.80 2.78 -5.08
CA ILE A 1001 6.16 2.46 -3.69
C ILE A 1001 6.47 3.76 -2.95
N HIS A 1002 5.71 4.09 -1.90
CA HIS A 1002 5.83 5.38 -1.20
C HIS A 1002 5.67 6.59 -2.16
N ASP A 1003 6.75 7.30 -2.50
CA ASP A 1003 6.79 8.40 -3.48
C ASP A 1003 7.56 8.02 -4.78
N GLU A 1004 8.03 6.77 -4.88
CA GLU A 1004 8.81 6.19 -5.97
C GLU A 1004 7.91 5.50 -7.01
N VAL A 1005 8.40 5.43 -8.25
CA VAL A 1005 7.88 4.58 -9.34
C VAL A 1005 9.00 3.69 -9.90
N ILE A 1006 8.62 2.48 -10.32
CA ILE A 1006 9.52 1.50 -10.94
C ILE A 1006 8.97 1.14 -12.33
N LEU A 1007 9.80 1.31 -13.35
CA LEU A 1007 9.51 0.92 -14.72
C LEU A 1007 10.51 -0.13 -15.21
N GLU A 1008 10.13 -0.90 -16.23
CA GLU A 1008 11.00 -1.85 -16.93
C GLU A 1008 10.88 -1.68 -18.45
N GLY A 1009 12.01 -1.81 -19.16
CA GLY A 1009 12.06 -1.75 -20.62
C GLY A 1009 13.47 -1.99 -21.18
N PRO A 1010 13.64 -1.97 -22.52
CA PRO A 1010 14.88 -2.39 -23.19
C PRO A 1010 16.10 -1.55 -22.79
N SER A 1011 17.18 -2.21 -22.37
CA SER A 1011 18.37 -1.55 -21.78
C SER A 1011 19.03 -0.52 -22.70
N GLU A 1012 18.99 -0.75 -24.01
CA GLU A 1012 19.53 0.15 -25.04
C GLU A 1012 18.91 1.56 -25.00
N SER A 1013 17.69 1.67 -24.46
CA SER A 1013 16.91 2.92 -24.38
C SER A 1013 16.81 3.50 -22.96
N ALA A 1014 17.46 2.88 -21.97
CA ALA A 1014 17.23 3.17 -20.55
C ALA A 1014 17.55 4.61 -20.13
N GLU A 1015 18.65 5.18 -20.62
CA GLU A 1015 19.04 6.58 -20.33
C GLU A 1015 18.00 7.56 -20.87
N VAL A 1016 17.58 7.39 -22.14
CA VAL A 1016 16.58 8.24 -22.80
C VAL A 1016 15.22 8.12 -22.11
N ALA A 1017 14.83 6.91 -21.73
CA ALA A 1017 13.59 6.66 -21.02
C ALA A 1017 13.61 7.21 -19.57
N ARG A 1018 14.74 7.16 -18.87
CA ARG A 1018 14.91 7.78 -17.54
C ARG A 1018 14.64 9.28 -17.61
N ASP A 1019 15.23 9.96 -18.58
CA ASP A 1019 15.12 11.42 -18.68
C ASP A 1019 13.67 11.84 -19.01
N MET A 1020 12.96 11.03 -19.82
CA MET A 1020 11.51 11.18 -20.03
C MET A 1020 10.67 10.91 -18.78
N VAL A 1021 11.04 9.94 -17.94
CA VAL A 1021 10.37 9.67 -16.65
C VAL A 1021 10.58 10.84 -15.69
N VAL A 1022 11.80 11.39 -15.61
CA VAL A 1022 12.14 12.57 -14.80
C VAL A 1022 11.33 13.79 -15.27
N GLU A 1023 11.16 14.01 -16.58
CA GLU A 1023 10.27 15.07 -17.08
C GLU A 1023 8.79 14.81 -16.72
N CYS A 1024 8.27 13.61 -16.94
CA CYS A 1024 6.88 13.27 -16.61
C CYS A 1024 6.58 13.42 -15.11
N MET A 1025 7.53 13.10 -14.23
CA MET A 1025 7.39 13.24 -12.77
C MET A 1025 7.59 14.68 -12.29
N SER A 1026 8.55 15.44 -12.83
CA SER A 1026 8.75 16.85 -12.45
C SER A 1026 7.61 17.77 -12.95
N LYS A 1027 6.87 17.35 -13.99
CA LYS A 1027 5.76 18.11 -14.61
C LYS A 1027 4.42 17.32 -14.64
N PRO A 1028 3.93 16.81 -13.50
CA PRO A 1028 2.91 15.77 -13.48
C PRO A 1028 1.49 16.27 -13.80
N PHE A 1029 1.24 17.58 -13.76
CA PHE A 1029 -0.08 18.17 -14.01
C PHE A 1029 -0.25 18.52 -15.50
N ASN A 1030 -0.27 17.49 -16.34
CA ASN A 1030 -0.37 17.58 -17.81
C ASN A 1030 0.75 18.46 -18.41
N GLY A 1031 2.01 18.08 -18.15
CA GLY A 1031 3.19 18.80 -18.64
C GLY A 1031 3.52 20.07 -17.85
N LYS A 1032 2.97 20.23 -16.63
CA LYS A 1032 3.19 21.40 -15.76
C LYS A 1032 3.43 20.99 -14.31
N ASN A 1033 4.16 21.83 -13.59
CA ASN A 1033 4.16 21.87 -12.13
C ASN A 1033 3.21 23.00 -11.67
N ILE A 1034 2.39 22.77 -10.65
CA ILE A 1034 1.50 23.79 -10.05
C ILE A 1034 1.96 24.24 -8.65
N LEU A 1035 3.02 23.61 -8.12
CA LEU A 1035 3.60 23.97 -6.83
C LEU A 1035 4.48 25.22 -6.95
N LYS A 1036 4.72 25.89 -5.82
CA LYS A 1036 5.61 27.08 -5.73
C LYS A 1036 7.11 26.73 -5.65
N VAL A 1037 7.43 25.44 -5.75
CA VAL A 1037 8.76 24.81 -5.66
C VAL A 1037 8.82 23.68 -6.70
N ASP A 1038 10.01 23.44 -7.23
CA ASP A 1038 10.23 22.40 -8.23
C ASP A 1038 10.15 21.00 -7.64
N LEU A 1039 9.59 20.07 -8.41
CA LEU A 1039 9.51 18.66 -8.07
C LEU A 1039 10.81 17.97 -8.50
N SER A 1040 11.80 17.97 -7.60
CA SER A 1040 13.05 17.23 -7.76
C SER A 1040 12.77 15.72 -7.82
N VAL A 1041 13.34 15.04 -8.81
CA VAL A 1041 13.19 13.60 -9.03
C VAL A 1041 14.58 13.00 -9.21
N ASP A 1042 14.94 12.09 -8.31
CA ASP A 1042 16.19 11.34 -8.40
C ASP A 1042 15.87 10.01 -9.10
N ALA A 1043 16.56 9.70 -10.21
CA ALA A 1043 16.29 8.49 -11.00
C ALA A 1043 17.58 7.77 -11.42
N LYS A 1044 17.57 6.44 -11.38
CA LYS A 1044 18.68 5.58 -11.86
C LYS A 1044 18.17 4.42 -12.70
N CYS A 1045 19.06 3.89 -13.55
CA CYS A 1045 18.87 2.67 -14.32
C CYS A 1045 19.74 1.56 -13.74
N ALA A 1046 19.17 0.37 -13.46
CA ALA A 1046 19.96 -0.81 -13.08
C ALA A 1046 19.25 -2.13 -13.41
N GLN A 1047 19.95 -3.24 -13.25
CA GLN A 1047 19.41 -4.59 -13.47
C GLN A 1047 18.56 -5.12 -12.29
N ASN A 1048 18.68 -4.52 -11.10
CA ASN A 1048 17.88 -4.86 -9.92
C ASN A 1048 17.55 -3.60 -9.09
N TRP A 1049 16.49 -3.66 -8.29
CA TRP A 1049 15.97 -2.52 -7.53
C TRP A 1049 16.94 -2.04 -6.43
N TYR A 1050 17.69 -2.93 -5.78
CA TYR A 1050 18.68 -2.54 -4.76
C TYR A 1050 19.80 -1.67 -5.37
N SER A 1051 20.29 -2.01 -6.56
CA SER A 1051 21.32 -1.25 -7.26
C SER A 1051 20.82 0.06 -7.90
N ALA A 1052 19.52 0.16 -8.18
CA ALA A 1052 18.89 1.40 -8.67
C ALA A 1052 18.50 2.38 -7.55
N LYS A 1053 18.47 1.94 -6.28
CA LYS A 1053 18.17 2.82 -5.14
C LYS A 1053 19.41 3.60 -4.67
#